data_AF-A0A959Q5D8-F1
#
_entry.id   AF-A0A959Q5D8-F1
#
_cell.length_a   1.000
_cell.length_b   1.000
_cell.length_c   1.000
_cell.angle_alpha   90.00
_cell.angle_beta   90.00
_cell.angle_gamma   90.00
#
_symmetry.space_group_name_H-M   'P 1'
#
loop_
_entity.id
_entity.type
_entity.pdbx_description
1 polymer ?
#
loop_
_entity_poly.entity_id
_entity_poly.type
_entity_poly.pdbx_seq_one_letter_code
_entity_poly.pdbx_strand_id
1 'polypeptide(L)'
;MPETQTILFLASNPSETGIIQLEKEHSRISRELQDSDHPQSFIIRPKDAVTLLDFQESMSREKPTIVHFSGHGVSGKASLRETISEHGRSLKLREDDPEDDSGIILLDYSKRQAFFVPTQVIKRIFESHMNLSGLPPVRIVLFNSCYSQAQAEAIAQIVPYVIGSTSAVNDEAAIAFATGFYSGISEGLPVEMSVDRGITSAMAYGEPEDRFVLYRDGKKVDWNAVAQESREERNLRQPVEERSTPPPTADQQTLGVIPTFIGFTEKAEKDLEPAFFIPTFIRSLEEYHDIFGGEFEMEFELIRHEDNLFVGFSKGTFFLYRSLKLFFANGGKGCYIVSVGPYHTIGVESESFVDLLKQGLDSLLTIRSATLIAMPDLMILPEPADCGAVQQKMLFHCKEETGNRLALLDLFAGFLSRNHEDPAHDLVIGFRELIGMNAMEFGIAYYPWLVTTSEEAPEDALARFSNQAVLLDELILENDQLLEQGKIQEDRHAETRAFLEMAFYQVREVTENVDKVRLTRQLKAASPKFAQLLAQIRKGLNAMPPSGAMAALLSNARWIDGRWVPSTHTLLQSVEKPCVSFSAQEEKDLHQPLSLKSINTIVQPSPISPELTIGATTWEQATTAHLNLKAEVADLTIVASSGNVPT
;
A
#
# COMPACT_ATOMS: atom_id res chain seq x y z
N MET A 1 -24.68 16.54 9.73
CA MET A 1 -24.06 17.19 8.54
C MET A 1 -24.74 16.60 7.29
N PRO A 2 -24.74 17.26 6.11
CA PRO A 2 -25.27 16.64 4.88
C PRO A 2 -24.54 15.33 4.57
N GLU A 3 -25.14 14.43 3.78
CA GLU A 3 -24.55 13.13 3.41
C GLU A 3 -23.20 13.25 2.68
N THR A 4 -22.89 14.41 2.10
CA THR A 4 -21.58 14.70 1.49
C THR A 4 -21.29 16.22 1.51
N GLN A 5 -20.06 16.61 1.84
CA GLN A 5 -19.58 17.98 1.91
C GLN A 5 -18.61 18.25 0.76
N THR A 6 -18.95 19.20 -0.12
CA THR A 6 -18.07 19.61 -1.22
C THR A 6 -17.22 20.80 -0.78
N ILE A 7 -15.90 20.65 -0.87
CA ILE A 7 -14.88 21.65 -0.57
C ILE A 7 -14.34 22.18 -1.90
N LEU A 8 -14.62 23.44 -2.21
CA LEU A 8 -14.01 24.13 -3.33
C LEU A 8 -12.71 24.77 -2.86
N PHE A 9 -11.57 24.28 -3.37
CA PHE A 9 -10.24 24.78 -3.05
C PHE A 9 -9.77 25.70 -4.18
N LEU A 10 -9.63 27.00 -3.89
CA LEU A 10 -9.27 28.04 -4.86
C LEU A 10 -7.87 28.54 -4.55
N ALA A 11 -6.95 28.37 -5.50
CA ALA A 11 -5.58 28.81 -5.38
C ALA A 11 -5.26 29.96 -6.34
N SER A 12 -4.81 31.10 -5.81
CA SER A 12 -4.30 32.22 -6.61
C SER A 12 -2.78 32.17 -6.67
N ASN A 13 -2.22 31.86 -7.84
CA ASN A 13 -0.78 31.69 -7.95
C ASN A 13 -0.13 32.46 -9.10
N PRO A 14 0.47 33.63 -8.83
CA PRO A 14 1.15 34.43 -9.83
C PRO A 14 2.66 34.17 -9.97
N SER A 15 3.28 33.29 -9.17
CA SER A 15 4.74 33.01 -9.23
C SER A 15 5.09 31.52 -9.28
N GLU A 16 6.21 31.17 -9.92
CA GLU A 16 6.66 29.76 -10.07
C GLU A 16 6.99 29.08 -8.73
N THR A 17 7.38 29.83 -7.70
CA THR A 17 7.71 29.29 -6.37
C THR A 17 6.46 28.97 -5.53
N GLY A 18 5.34 29.67 -5.75
CA GLY A 18 4.07 29.42 -5.05
C GLY A 18 3.37 28.14 -5.50
N ILE A 19 3.69 27.61 -6.70
CA ILE A 19 3.06 26.40 -7.26
C ILE A 19 3.29 25.20 -6.34
N ILE A 20 4.53 25.07 -5.86
CA ILE A 20 4.98 23.93 -5.07
C ILE A 20 4.33 23.92 -3.68
N GLN A 21 4.04 25.08 -3.09
CA GLN A 21 3.46 25.17 -1.75
C GLN A 21 1.95 24.97 -1.76
N LEU A 22 1.25 25.43 -2.81
CA LEU A 22 -0.18 25.21 -3.01
C LEU A 22 -0.50 23.73 -3.25
N GLU A 23 0.35 23.04 -4.02
CA GLU A 23 0.26 21.58 -4.16
C GLU A 23 0.46 20.86 -2.81
N LYS A 24 1.41 21.33 -1.98
CA LYS A 24 1.64 20.77 -0.64
C LYS A 24 0.45 20.98 0.29
N GLU A 25 -0.17 22.16 0.25
CA GLU A 25 -1.35 22.46 1.05
C GLU A 25 -2.54 21.59 0.64
N HIS A 26 -2.87 21.58 -0.66
CA HIS A 26 -3.93 20.75 -1.21
C HIS A 26 -3.71 19.27 -0.91
N SER A 27 -2.48 18.78 -1.08
CA SER A 27 -2.14 17.37 -0.81
C SER A 27 -2.31 17.00 0.66
N ARG A 28 -1.94 17.89 1.59
CA ARG A 28 -2.09 17.66 3.04
C ARG A 28 -3.55 17.68 3.47
N ILE A 29 -4.34 18.64 2.98
CA ILE A 29 -5.78 18.71 3.26
C ILE A 29 -6.50 17.49 2.66
N SER A 30 -6.14 17.10 1.43
CA SER A 30 -6.71 15.92 0.77
C SER A 30 -6.41 14.63 1.55
N ARG A 31 -5.18 14.48 2.03
CA ARG A 31 -4.78 13.37 2.89
C ARG A 31 -5.62 13.32 4.18
N GLU A 32 -5.74 14.44 4.88
CA GLU A 32 -6.48 14.51 6.15
C GLU A 32 -7.97 14.17 6.01
N LEU A 33 -8.59 14.57 4.89
CA LEU A 33 -10.01 14.28 4.63
C LEU A 33 -10.22 12.84 4.16
N GLN A 34 -9.25 12.25 3.46
CA GLN A 34 -9.25 10.83 3.07
C GLN A 34 -8.96 9.89 4.23
N ASP A 35 -8.20 10.35 5.23
CA ASP A 35 -7.85 9.60 6.44
C ASP A 35 -8.95 9.65 7.52
N SER A 36 -10.06 10.36 7.27
CA SER A 36 -11.18 10.48 8.20
C SER A 36 -12.03 9.21 8.29
N ASP A 37 -12.82 9.06 9.36
CA ASP A 37 -13.73 7.91 9.53
C ASP A 37 -14.77 7.78 8.40
N HIS A 38 -15.04 8.87 7.68
CA HIS A 38 -16.06 8.94 6.63
C HIS A 38 -15.57 9.70 5.39
N PRO A 39 -14.56 9.19 4.66
CA PRO A 39 -13.91 9.92 3.57
C PRO A 39 -14.85 10.18 2.39
N GLN A 40 -15.83 9.29 2.14
CA GLN A 40 -16.91 9.51 1.18
C GLN A 40 -17.80 10.73 1.50
N SER A 41 -17.72 11.26 2.72
CA SER A 41 -18.47 12.45 3.14
C SER A 41 -17.79 13.74 2.71
N PHE A 42 -16.60 13.69 2.09
CA PHE A 42 -15.85 14.88 1.69
C PHE A 42 -15.40 14.79 0.23
N ILE A 43 -15.69 15.81 -0.55
CA ILE A 43 -15.31 15.91 -1.96
C ILE A 43 -14.54 17.20 -2.16
N ILE A 44 -13.24 17.11 -2.46
CA ILE A 44 -12.42 18.29 -2.77
C ILE A 44 -12.45 18.55 -4.28
N ARG A 45 -12.55 19.83 -4.65
CA ARG A 45 -12.52 20.33 -6.02
C ARG A 45 -11.44 21.41 -6.11
N PRO A 46 -10.19 21.06 -6.47
CA PRO A 46 -9.13 22.05 -6.63
C PRO A 46 -9.31 22.85 -7.91
N LYS A 47 -9.00 24.14 -7.83
CA LYS A 47 -8.87 25.05 -8.97
C LYS A 47 -7.65 25.93 -8.73
N ASP A 48 -6.66 25.77 -9.59
CA ASP A 48 -5.44 26.55 -9.59
C ASP A 48 -5.50 27.70 -10.60
N ALA A 49 -4.63 28.70 -10.42
CA ALA A 49 -4.51 29.84 -11.32
C ALA A 49 -5.89 30.48 -11.62
N VAL A 50 -6.65 30.72 -10.55
CA VAL A 50 -8.06 31.12 -10.59
C VAL A 50 -8.19 32.57 -11.07
N THR A 51 -8.99 32.77 -12.12
CA THR A 51 -9.49 34.09 -12.52
C THR A 51 -10.80 34.42 -11.81
N LEU A 52 -11.24 35.69 -11.86
CA LEU A 52 -12.54 36.07 -11.29
C LEU A 52 -13.71 35.26 -11.90
N LEU A 53 -13.65 34.97 -13.20
CA LEU A 53 -14.65 34.15 -13.88
C LEU A 53 -14.59 32.68 -13.41
N ASP A 54 -13.39 32.11 -13.28
CA ASP A 54 -13.20 30.73 -12.79
C ASP A 54 -13.79 30.55 -11.39
N PHE A 55 -13.65 31.57 -10.52
CA PHE A 55 -14.25 31.57 -9.18
C PHE A 55 -15.79 31.54 -9.30
N GLN A 56 -16.39 32.47 -10.06
CA GLN A 56 -17.85 32.55 -10.22
C GLN A 56 -18.44 31.26 -10.81
N GLU A 57 -17.82 30.71 -11.84
CA GLU A 57 -18.27 29.46 -12.48
C GLU A 57 -18.13 28.26 -11.54
N SER A 58 -17.03 28.18 -10.77
CA SER A 58 -16.79 27.05 -9.88
C SER A 58 -17.73 27.04 -8.68
N MET A 59 -18.14 28.21 -8.17
CA MET A 59 -19.20 28.30 -7.15
C MET A 59 -20.53 27.68 -7.65
N SER A 60 -20.89 27.96 -8.91
CA SER A 60 -22.13 27.45 -9.50
C SER A 60 -22.05 25.98 -9.90
N ARG A 61 -20.92 25.55 -10.49
CA ARG A 61 -20.74 24.21 -11.04
C ARG A 61 -20.49 23.16 -9.96
N GLU A 62 -19.60 23.46 -9.01
CA GLU A 62 -19.17 22.50 -7.99
C GLU A 62 -20.11 22.49 -6.78
N LYS A 63 -20.97 23.51 -6.62
CA LYS A 63 -21.98 23.60 -5.56
C LYS A 63 -21.39 23.38 -4.14
N PRO A 64 -20.35 24.14 -3.75
CA PRO A 64 -19.63 23.87 -2.51
C PRO A 64 -20.46 24.15 -1.26
N THR A 65 -20.21 23.37 -0.22
CA THR A 65 -20.64 23.66 1.16
C THR A 65 -19.52 24.29 1.99
N ILE A 66 -18.27 24.14 1.56
CA ILE A 66 -17.07 24.74 2.15
C ILE A 66 -16.25 25.38 1.03
N VAL A 67 -15.78 26.61 1.24
CA VAL A 67 -14.86 27.28 0.31
C VAL A 67 -13.54 27.54 1.02
N HIS A 68 -12.45 27.05 0.44
CA HIS A 68 -11.09 27.31 0.88
C HIS A 68 -10.41 28.22 -0.14
N PHE A 69 -9.88 29.35 0.31
CA PHE A 69 -9.06 30.24 -0.51
C PHE A 69 -7.62 30.21 0.01
N SER A 70 -6.68 29.79 -0.85
CA SER A 70 -5.25 29.81 -0.58
C SER A 70 -4.57 30.78 -1.56
N GLY A 71 -3.86 31.76 -1.01
CA GLY A 71 -3.29 32.85 -1.82
C GLY A 71 -2.93 34.09 -1.03
N HIS A 72 -2.80 35.23 -1.71
CA HIS A 72 -2.42 36.49 -1.08
C HIS A 72 -3.63 37.42 -0.89
N GLY A 73 -3.87 37.80 0.37
CA GLY A 73 -4.80 38.86 0.72
C GLY A 73 -4.08 40.20 0.88
N VAL A 74 -4.81 41.28 0.65
CA VAL A 74 -4.28 42.65 0.65
C VAL A 74 -5.13 43.53 1.55
N SER A 75 -4.47 44.28 2.43
CA SER A 75 -5.06 45.31 3.30
C SER A 75 -4.43 46.68 3.00
N GLY A 76 -4.87 47.31 1.90
CA GLY A 76 -4.45 48.66 1.49
C GLY A 76 -3.15 48.74 0.68
N LYS A 77 -2.74 49.96 0.29
CA LYS A 77 -1.61 50.22 -0.62
C LYS A 77 -0.25 49.72 -0.14
N ALA A 78 -0.02 49.64 1.17
CA ALA A 78 1.28 49.22 1.74
C ALA A 78 1.52 47.71 1.53
N SER A 79 0.56 46.86 1.92
CA SER A 79 0.64 45.42 1.68
C SER A 79 0.60 45.10 0.18
N LEU A 80 -0.16 45.88 -0.61
CA LEU A 80 -0.21 45.70 -2.06
C LEU A 80 1.17 45.93 -2.70
N ARG A 81 1.89 46.97 -2.28
CA ARG A 81 3.26 47.26 -2.76
C ARG A 81 4.29 46.23 -2.31
N GLU A 82 4.14 45.68 -1.12
CA GLU A 82 4.99 44.62 -0.57
C GLU A 82 4.81 43.32 -1.35
N THR A 83 3.55 42.90 -1.58
CA THR A 83 3.24 41.75 -2.44
C THR A 83 3.73 41.95 -3.88
N ILE A 84 3.66 43.18 -4.42
CA ILE A 84 4.21 43.52 -5.74
C ILE A 84 5.75 43.42 -5.78
N SER A 85 6.43 43.83 -4.71
CA SER A 85 7.89 43.83 -4.61
C SER A 85 8.46 42.41 -4.58
N GLU A 86 7.79 41.49 -3.89
CA GLU A 86 8.24 40.10 -3.73
C GLU A 86 8.08 39.26 -5.01
N HIS A 87 7.18 39.66 -5.93
CA HIS A 87 6.78 38.83 -7.08
C HIS A 87 7.38 39.29 -8.44
N GLY A 88 8.30 40.27 -8.46
CA GLY A 88 8.96 40.74 -9.68
C GLY A 88 8.05 41.56 -10.62
N ARG A 89 8.61 42.10 -11.71
CA ARG A 89 8.09 43.18 -12.60
C ARG A 89 6.73 42.97 -13.34
N SER A 90 5.83 42.11 -12.86
CA SER A 90 4.55 41.77 -13.55
C SER A 90 3.27 42.27 -12.87
N LEU A 91 3.32 43.37 -12.11
CA LEU A 91 2.11 44.06 -11.63
C LEU A 91 2.06 45.50 -12.17
N LYS A 92 1.05 45.80 -12.99
CA LYS A 92 0.63 47.18 -13.27
C LYS A 92 -0.64 47.45 -12.47
N LEU A 93 -0.53 48.24 -11.41
CA LEU A 93 -1.67 48.85 -10.74
C LEU A 93 -2.40 49.73 -11.76
N ARG A 94 -3.74 49.70 -11.78
CA ARG A 94 -4.49 50.72 -12.51
C ARG A 94 -4.43 52.00 -11.66
N GLU A 95 -4.24 53.15 -12.30
CA GLU A 95 -4.19 54.45 -11.59
C GLU A 95 -5.49 54.74 -10.80
N ASP A 96 -6.58 54.03 -11.14
CA ASP A 96 -7.92 54.18 -10.57
C ASP A 96 -8.24 53.18 -9.44
N ASP A 97 -7.30 52.34 -9.00
CA ASP A 97 -7.57 51.35 -7.94
C ASP A 97 -7.77 52.05 -6.56
N PRO A 98 -8.90 51.81 -5.85
CA PRO A 98 -9.29 52.56 -4.65
C PRO A 98 -8.27 52.44 -3.50
N GLU A 99 -8.00 53.55 -2.81
CA GLU A 99 -6.85 53.69 -1.91
C GLU A 99 -6.95 52.90 -0.59
N ASP A 100 -8.17 52.52 -0.18
CA ASP A 100 -8.49 51.93 1.13
C ASP A 100 -9.18 50.55 1.08
N ASP A 101 -9.35 49.97 -0.12
CA ASP A 101 -10.10 48.71 -0.23
C ASP A 101 -9.23 47.49 0.08
N SER A 102 -9.73 46.63 0.98
CA SER A 102 -9.22 45.28 1.20
C SER A 102 -9.70 44.34 0.09
N GLY A 103 -8.94 43.29 -0.22
CA GLY A 103 -9.32 42.33 -1.24
C GLY A 103 -8.40 41.12 -1.34
N ILE A 104 -8.61 40.30 -2.36
CA ILE A 104 -7.73 39.16 -2.70
C ILE A 104 -7.08 39.39 -4.05
N ILE A 105 -5.94 38.74 -4.29
CA ILE A 105 -5.31 38.72 -5.60
C ILE A 105 -5.76 37.46 -6.33
N LEU A 106 -6.26 37.60 -7.56
CA LEU A 106 -6.52 36.51 -8.51
C LEU A 106 -5.66 36.71 -9.77
N LEU A 107 -5.88 35.91 -10.80
CA LEU A 107 -5.31 36.17 -12.12
C LEU A 107 -6.29 36.93 -13.04
N ASP A 108 -5.73 37.72 -13.96
CA ASP A 108 -6.47 38.32 -15.06
C ASP A 108 -6.94 37.26 -16.08
N TYR A 109 -7.79 37.65 -17.03
CA TYR A 109 -8.28 36.73 -18.08
C TYR A 109 -7.16 36.03 -18.87
N SER A 110 -5.99 36.65 -19.00
CA SER A 110 -4.86 36.04 -19.71
C SER A 110 -4.07 35.03 -18.86
N LYS A 111 -4.38 34.91 -17.56
CA LYS A 111 -3.66 34.11 -16.56
C LYS A 111 -2.17 34.47 -16.45
N ARG A 112 -1.81 35.70 -16.80
CA ARG A 112 -0.40 36.16 -16.84
C ARG A 112 -0.11 37.29 -15.87
N GLN A 113 -1.14 37.96 -15.37
CA GLN A 113 -0.99 39.09 -14.47
C GLN A 113 -1.89 38.90 -13.25
N ALA A 114 -1.39 39.35 -12.10
CA ALA A 114 -2.19 39.47 -10.90
C ALA A 114 -3.30 40.53 -11.09
N PHE A 115 -4.49 40.20 -10.61
CA PHE A 115 -5.69 41.01 -10.69
C PHE A 115 -6.29 41.17 -9.29
N PHE A 116 -6.31 42.41 -8.79
CA PHE A 116 -6.89 42.71 -7.47
C PHE A 116 -8.41 42.65 -7.52
N VAL A 117 -9.01 41.91 -6.59
CA VAL A 117 -10.45 41.76 -6.44
C VAL A 117 -10.89 42.36 -5.10
N PRO A 118 -11.63 43.48 -5.10
CA PRO A 118 -12.12 44.11 -3.88
C PRO A 118 -13.06 43.21 -3.08
N THR A 119 -13.04 43.33 -1.75
CA THR A 119 -13.90 42.56 -0.83
C THR A 119 -15.38 42.64 -1.20
N GLN A 120 -15.87 43.79 -1.67
CA GLN A 120 -17.27 43.95 -2.09
C GLN A 120 -17.64 43.05 -3.29
N VAL A 121 -16.70 42.80 -4.20
CA VAL A 121 -16.92 41.90 -5.34
C VAL A 121 -17.01 40.46 -4.85
N ILE A 122 -16.12 40.04 -3.94
CA ILE A 122 -16.14 38.70 -3.33
C ILE A 122 -17.47 38.50 -2.56
N LYS A 123 -17.87 39.50 -1.77
CA LYS A 123 -19.15 39.51 -1.06
C LYS A 123 -20.32 39.26 -1.99
N ARG A 124 -20.37 39.95 -3.13
CA ARG A 124 -21.42 39.80 -4.13
C ARG A 124 -21.45 38.41 -4.78
N ILE A 125 -20.31 37.73 -4.92
CA ILE A 125 -20.25 36.34 -5.40
C ILE A 125 -20.94 35.41 -4.39
N PHE A 126 -20.61 35.53 -3.10
CA PHE A 126 -21.26 34.74 -2.04
C PHE A 126 -22.75 35.07 -1.90
N GLU A 127 -23.14 36.35 -1.95
CA GLU A 127 -24.56 36.75 -1.95
C GLU A 127 -25.32 36.12 -3.13
N SER A 128 -24.72 36.11 -4.33
CA SER A 128 -25.36 35.53 -5.51
C SER A 128 -25.55 34.03 -5.35
N HIS A 129 -24.55 33.30 -4.86
CA HIS A 129 -24.63 31.86 -4.59
C HIS A 129 -25.69 31.53 -3.53
N MET A 130 -25.71 32.28 -2.42
CA MET A 130 -26.61 32.05 -1.30
C MET A 130 -28.07 32.39 -1.61
N ASN A 131 -28.33 33.29 -2.59
CA ASN A 131 -29.68 33.68 -3.02
C ASN A 131 -30.23 32.83 -4.19
N LEU A 132 -29.39 32.03 -4.86
CA LEU A 132 -29.80 31.18 -5.98
C LEU A 132 -30.53 29.92 -5.48
N SER A 133 -31.82 29.82 -5.84
CA SER A 133 -32.65 28.65 -5.51
C SER A 133 -32.12 27.38 -6.19
N GLY A 134 -31.84 26.33 -5.42
CA GLY A 134 -31.36 25.04 -5.91
C GLY A 134 -29.86 24.78 -5.73
N LEU A 135 -29.12 25.71 -5.12
CA LEU A 135 -27.74 25.50 -4.66
C LEU A 135 -27.69 25.25 -3.14
N PRO A 136 -26.79 24.36 -2.66
CA PRO A 136 -26.57 24.21 -1.23
C PRO A 136 -25.90 25.47 -0.66
N PRO A 137 -26.29 25.91 0.56
CA PRO A 137 -25.67 27.08 1.18
C PRO A 137 -24.22 26.78 1.58
N VAL A 138 -23.32 27.73 1.35
CA VAL A 138 -21.96 27.68 1.89
C VAL A 138 -22.05 27.88 3.39
N ARG A 139 -21.40 26.99 4.15
CA ARG A 139 -21.45 26.99 5.62
C ARG A 139 -20.15 27.47 6.24
N ILE A 140 -19.03 27.20 5.58
CA ILE A 140 -17.69 27.53 6.04
C ILE A 140 -16.90 28.19 4.91
N VAL A 141 -16.26 29.32 5.19
CA VAL A 141 -15.26 29.94 4.33
C VAL A 141 -13.95 30.06 5.09
N LEU A 142 -12.87 29.53 4.53
CA LEU A 142 -11.52 29.67 5.06
C LEU A 142 -10.67 30.52 4.11
N PHE A 143 -10.31 31.72 4.54
CA PHE A 143 -9.32 32.55 3.87
C PHE A 143 -7.93 32.27 4.43
N ASN A 144 -7.28 31.23 3.92
CA ASN A 144 -5.89 30.91 4.23
C ASN A 144 -4.94 31.79 3.41
N SER A 145 -5.04 33.09 3.66
CA SER A 145 -4.31 34.13 2.96
C SER A 145 -3.95 35.23 3.94
N CYS A 146 -2.78 35.85 3.77
CA CYS A 146 -2.33 36.97 4.60
C CYS A 146 -3.33 38.13 4.59
N TYR A 147 -3.50 38.81 5.73
CA TYR A 147 -4.33 40.03 5.85
C TYR A 147 -5.81 39.84 5.39
N SER A 148 -6.44 38.72 5.77
CA SER A 148 -7.80 38.37 5.32
C SER A 148 -8.94 38.72 6.29
N GLN A 149 -8.65 39.42 7.40
CA GLN A 149 -9.65 39.73 8.43
C GLN A 149 -10.84 40.56 7.90
N ALA A 150 -10.62 41.56 7.06
CA ALA A 150 -11.68 42.43 6.55
C ALA A 150 -12.62 41.67 5.59
N GLN A 151 -12.06 40.76 4.80
CA GLN A 151 -12.77 39.83 3.93
C GLN A 151 -13.59 38.88 4.80
N ALA A 152 -12.97 38.30 5.83
CA ALA A 152 -13.65 37.39 6.75
C ALA A 152 -14.86 38.06 7.43
N GLU A 153 -14.70 39.29 7.93
CA GLU A 153 -15.78 40.06 8.55
C GLU A 153 -16.92 40.39 7.57
N ALA A 154 -16.59 40.81 6.35
CA ALA A 154 -17.58 41.14 5.34
C ALA A 154 -18.40 39.93 4.88
N ILE A 155 -17.75 38.77 4.72
CA ILE A 155 -18.40 37.51 4.30
C ILE A 155 -19.18 36.87 5.46
N ALA A 156 -18.76 37.07 6.71
CA ALA A 156 -19.45 36.53 7.89
C ALA A 156 -20.87 37.08 8.09
N GLN A 157 -21.21 38.19 7.43
CA GLN A 157 -22.59 38.70 7.39
C GLN A 157 -23.55 37.77 6.60
N ILE A 158 -22.99 36.85 5.80
CA ILE A 158 -23.73 36.01 4.86
C ILE A 158 -23.48 34.52 5.14
N VAL A 159 -22.23 34.15 5.43
CA VAL A 159 -21.82 32.77 5.70
C VAL A 159 -21.71 32.54 7.21
N PRO A 160 -22.26 31.44 7.75
CA PRO A 160 -22.27 31.17 9.19
C PRO A 160 -20.90 31.15 9.85
N TYR A 161 -19.91 30.51 9.22
CA TYR A 161 -18.55 30.42 9.74
C TYR A 161 -17.53 30.96 8.74
N VAL A 162 -16.75 31.95 9.15
CA VAL A 162 -15.69 32.52 8.30
C VAL A 162 -14.41 32.68 9.09
N ILE A 163 -13.33 32.14 8.53
CA ILE A 163 -12.00 32.13 9.13
C ILE A 163 -11.09 33.00 8.28
N GLY A 164 -10.28 33.85 8.93
CA GLY A 164 -9.27 34.66 8.28
C GLY A 164 -8.07 34.90 9.17
N SER A 165 -7.13 35.72 8.69
CA SER A 165 -5.90 36.09 9.39
C SER A 165 -5.84 37.60 9.66
N THR A 166 -5.28 37.99 10.80
CA THR A 166 -5.15 39.42 11.18
C THR A 166 -4.00 40.12 10.46
N SER A 167 -3.05 39.37 9.92
CA SER A 167 -1.76 39.86 9.43
C SER A 167 -1.08 38.79 8.55
N ALA A 168 0.17 39.03 8.13
CA ALA A 168 0.94 38.05 7.37
C ALA A 168 1.11 36.73 8.15
N VAL A 169 0.96 35.62 7.45
CA VAL A 169 1.09 34.24 7.96
C VAL A 169 2.21 33.56 7.17
N ASN A 170 3.11 32.87 7.83
CA ASN A 170 4.11 32.02 7.20
C ASN A 170 3.41 30.87 6.44
N ASP A 171 3.86 30.57 5.21
CA ASP A 171 3.36 29.47 4.38
C ASP A 171 3.29 28.13 5.14
N GLU A 172 4.33 27.76 5.89
CA GLU A 172 4.33 26.49 6.66
C GLU A 172 3.27 26.49 7.76
N ALA A 173 3.05 27.64 8.39
CA ALA A 173 2.04 27.79 9.43
C ALA A 173 0.62 27.86 8.86
N ALA A 174 0.43 28.46 7.68
CA ALA A 174 -0.83 28.45 6.95
C ALA A 174 -1.21 27.02 6.55
N ILE A 175 -0.25 26.24 6.05
CA ILE A 175 -0.45 24.82 5.73
C ILE A 175 -0.77 24.01 6.99
N ALA A 176 -0.04 24.25 8.09
CA ALA A 176 -0.28 23.57 9.36
C ALA A 176 -1.67 23.91 9.94
N PHE A 177 -2.09 25.17 9.85
CA PHE A 177 -3.42 25.61 10.24
C PHE A 177 -4.50 24.86 9.47
N ALA A 178 -4.42 24.87 8.14
CA ALA A 178 -5.42 24.22 7.29
C ALA A 178 -5.48 22.72 7.56
N THR A 179 -4.32 22.07 7.73
CA THR A 179 -4.24 20.64 8.06
C THR A 179 -4.95 20.34 9.39
N GLY A 180 -4.62 21.08 10.47
CA GLY A 180 -5.26 20.88 11.77
C GLY A 180 -6.76 21.21 11.77
N PHE A 181 -7.17 22.21 10.99
CA PHE A 181 -8.58 22.57 10.81
C PHE A 181 -9.37 21.46 10.13
N TYR A 182 -8.92 20.96 8.98
CA TYR A 182 -9.63 19.89 8.27
C TYR A 182 -9.59 18.56 9.02
N SER A 183 -8.55 18.30 9.82
CA SER A 183 -8.51 17.18 10.77
C SER A 183 -9.67 17.23 11.75
N GLY A 184 -9.91 18.39 12.37
CA GLY A 184 -11.04 18.55 13.26
C GLY A 184 -12.39 18.42 12.56
N ILE A 185 -12.53 18.96 11.34
CA ILE A 185 -13.77 18.87 10.56
C ILE A 185 -14.06 17.42 10.16
N SER A 186 -13.02 16.65 9.82
CA SER A 186 -13.15 15.28 9.34
C SER A 186 -13.48 14.29 10.48
N GLU A 187 -13.03 14.57 11.70
CA GLU A 187 -13.41 13.88 12.94
C GLU A 187 -14.81 14.27 13.47
N GLY A 188 -15.50 15.19 12.79
CA GLY A 188 -16.84 15.65 13.19
C GLY A 188 -16.85 16.59 14.40
N LEU A 189 -15.72 17.24 14.72
CA LEU A 189 -15.68 18.26 15.76
C LEU A 189 -16.51 19.50 15.37
N PRO A 190 -17.02 20.26 16.36
CA PRO A 190 -17.58 21.59 16.13
C PRO A 190 -16.54 22.50 15.47
N VAL A 191 -16.98 23.42 14.60
CA VAL A 191 -16.11 24.29 13.81
C VAL A 191 -15.15 25.08 14.69
N GLU A 192 -15.61 25.55 15.85
CA GLU A 192 -14.81 26.27 16.84
C GLU A 192 -13.63 25.42 17.32
N MET A 193 -13.86 24.14 17.63
CA MET A 193 -12.81 23.22 18.07
C MET A 193 -11.87 22.82 16.93
N SER A 194 -12.40 22.71 15.71
CA SER A 194 -11.56 22.49 14.52
C SER A 194 -10.62 23.66 14.28
N VAL A 195 -11.08 24.90 14.46
CA VAL A 195 -10.25 26.10 14.33
C VAL A 195 -9.22 26.18 15.45
N ASP A 196 -9.59 25.88 16.70
CA ASP A 196 -8.65 25.81 17.83
C ASP A 196 -7.51 24.81 17.58
N ARG A 197 -7.84 23.64 17.01
CA ARG A 197 -6.84 22.66 16.57
C ARG A 197 -5.94 23.21 15.47
N GLY A 198 -6.50 23.91 14.48
CA GLY A 198 -5.72 24.60 13.44
C GLY A 198 -4.76 25.64 14.02
N ILE A 199 -5.22 26.49 14.95
CA ILE A 199 -4.37 27.49 15.65
C ILE A 199 -3.22 26.77 16.37
N THR A 200 -3.53 25.71 17.11
CA THR A 200 -2.53 24.90 17.82
C THR A 200 -1.47 24.35 16.86
N SER A 201 -1.88 23.85 15.69
CA SER A 201 -0.94 23.37 14.66
C SER A 201 -0.07 24.48 14.09
N ALA A 202 -0.62 25.68 13.86
CA ALA A 202 0.13 26.83 13.35
C ALA A 202 1.15 27.39 14.37
N MET A 203 0.82 27.36 15.66
CA MET A 203 1.72 27.80 16.73
C MET A 203 3.03 27.01 16.78
N ALA A 204 2.99 25.72 16.38
CA ALA A 204 4.20 24.90 16.26
C ALA A 204 5.21 25.45 15.23
N TYR A 205 4.74 26.29 14.30
CA TYR A 205 5.55 26.96 13.28
C TYR A 205 5.79 28.45 13.58
N GLY A 206 5.59 28.86 14.84
CA GLY A 206 5.98 30.17 15.35
C GLY A 206 4.92 31.27 15.20
N GLU A 207 3.68 30.93 14.82
CA GLU A 207 2.59 31.91 14.77
C GLU A 207 1.96 32.16 16.15
N PRO A 208 1.55 33.40 16.46
CA PRO A 208 0.84 33.70 17.69
C PRO A 208 -0.60 33.16 17.66
N GLU A 209 -1.15 32.90 18.85
CA GLU A 209 -2.50 32.34 19.04
C GLU A 209 -3.61 33.22 18.40
N ASP A 210 -3.41 34.53 18.35
CA ASP A 210 -4.35 35.49 17.78
C ASP A 210 -4.18 35.72 16.26
N ARG A 211 -3.32 34.93 15.60
CA ARG A 211 -3.09 35.07 14.14
C ARG A 211 -4.35 34.81 13.34
N PHE A 212 -5.09 33.77 13.69
CA PHE A 212 -6.30 33.36 13.00
C PHE A 212 -7.54 33.82 13.79
N VAL A 213 -8.54 34.32 13.06
CA VAL A 213 -9.78 34.82 13.63
C VAL A 213 -10.96 34.03 13.06
N LEU A 214 -11.89 33.68 13.93
CA LEU A 214 -13.15 33.05 13.57
C LEU A 214 -14.30 34.05 13.75
N TYR A 215 -15.15 34.16 12.74
CA TYR A 215 -16.44 34.82 12.83
C TYR A 215 -17.54 33.76 12.77
N ARG A 216 -18.51 33.87 13.68
CA ARG A 216 -19.72 33.06 13.73
C ARG A 216 -20.93 33.97 13.65
N ASP A 217 -21.77 33.75 12.63
CA ASP A 217 -23.02 34.50 12.40
C ASP A 217 -22.81 36.03 12.45
N GLY A 218 -21.76 36.51 11.78
CA GLY A 218 -21.39 37.92 11.70
C GLY A 218 -20.69 38.50 12.93
N LYS A 219 -20.40 37.71 13.96
CA LYS A 219 -19.69 38.16 15.18
C LYS A 219 -18.33 37.48 15.32
N LYS A 220 -17.31 38.25 15.67
CA LYS A 220 -15.98 37.69 16.01
C LYS A 220 -16.09 36.84 17.28
N VAL A 221 -15.61 35.61 17.22
CA VAL A 221 -15.58 34.68 18.36
C VAL A 221 -14.47 35.08 19.33
N ASP A 222 -14.80 35.13 20.62
CA ASP A 222 -13.82 35.33 21.70
C ASP A 222 -13.45 33.96 22.30
N TRP A 223 -12.20 33.54 22.05
CA TRP A 223 -11.67 32.24 22.47
C TRP A 223 -11.67 32.04 23.99
N ASN A 224 -11.60 33.13 24.77
CA ASN A 224 -11.65 33.05 26.24
C ASN A 224 -13.04 32.62 26.77
N ALA A 225 -14.11 32.91 26.02
CA ALA A 225 -15.46 32.50 26.36
C ALA A 225 -15.74 31.02 25.99
N VAL A 226 -15.19 30.55 24.85
CA VAL A 226 -15.34 29.16 24.37
C VAL A 226 -14.69 28.14 25.32
N ALA A 227 -13.58 28.51 25.96
CA ALA A 227 -12.91 27.69 26.99
C ALA A 227 -13.69 27.59 28.31
N GLN A 228 -14.64 28.51 28.57
CA GLN A 228 -15.52 28.48 29.74
C GLN A 228 -16.78 27.64 29.49
N GLU A 229 -17.41 27.75 28.32
CA GLU A 229 -18.59 26.94 27.94
C GLU A 229 -18.25 25.44 27.90
N SER A 230 -17.08 25.08 27.37
CA SER A 230 -16.58 23.69 27.32
C SER A 230 -16.22 23.10 28.69
N ARG A 231 -16.03 23.92 29.74
CA ARG A 231 -15.85 23.48 31.13
C ARG A 231 -17.19 23.28 31.85
N GLU A 232 -18.21 24.07 31.53
CA GLU A 232 -19.55 23.92 32.11
C GLU A 232 -20.28 22.69 31.56
N GLU A 233 -20.18 22.41 30.25
CA GLU A 233 -20.78 21.20 29.63
C GLU A 233 -20.12 19.89 30.12
N ARG A 234 -18.83 19.94 30.50
CA ARG A 234 -18.08 18.79 31.03
C ARG A 234 -18.46 18.45 32.48
N ASN A 235 -18.99 19.42 33.23
CA ASN A 235 -19.41 19.25 34.63
C ASN A 235 -20.87 18.79 34.79
N LEU A 236 -21.67 18.82 33.72
CA LEU A 236 -23.10 18.45 33.73
C LEU A 236 -23.38 16.96 33.42
N ARG A 237 -22.37 16.14 33.12
CA ARG A 237 -22.55 14.69 32.90
C ARG A 237 -22.20 13.90 34.16
N GLN A 238 -23.21 13.52 34.94
CA GLN A 238 -23.08 12.53 36.02
C GLN A 238 -22.88 11.11 35.46
N PRO A 239 -22.23 10.20 36.22
CA PRO A 239 -21.95 8.84 35.77
C PRO A 239 -23.23 8.00 35.73
N VAL A 240 -23.53 7.40 34.57
CA VAL A 240 -24.67 6.49 34.40
C VAL A 240 -24.18 5.04 34.49
N GLU A 241 -24.85 4.26 35.34
CA GLU A 241 -24.69 2.82 35.55
C GLU A 241 -24.70 2.01 34.25
N GLU A 242 -23.94 0.91 34.24
CA GLU A 242 -23.93 -0.12 33.20
C GLU A 242 -25.35 -0.58 32.85
N ARG A 243 -25.91 -0.05 31.75
CA ARG A 243 -26.97 -0.70 31.00
C ARG A 243 -26.34 -1.51 29.89
N SER A 244 -26.63 -2.81 29.93
CA SER A 244 -26.33 -3.79 28.89
C SER A 244 -26.54 -3.21 27.49
N THR A 245 -25.50 -3.21 26.69
CA THR A 245 -25.55 -2.87 25.28
C THR A 245 -26.47 -3.86 24.55
N PRO A 246 -27.39 -3.41 23.67
CA PRO A 246 -27.98 -4.32 22.71
C PRO A 246 -26.84 -4.88 21.83
N PRO A 247 -26.96 -6.13 21.35
CA PRO A 247 -25.90 -6.73 20.56
C PRO A 247 -25.68 -5.89 19.28
N PRO A 248 -24.43 -5.78 18.80
CA PRO A 248 -24.13 -5.03 17.60
C PRO A 248 -24.91 -5.62 16.42
N THR A 249 -25.59 -4.76 15.67
CA THR A 249 -26.11 -5.09 14.35
C THR A 249 -24.95 -5.55 13.46
N ALA A 250 -25.19 -6.60 12.68
CA ALA A 250 -24.20 -7.46 12.01
C ALA A 250 -23.28 -6.79 10.96
N ASP A 251 -23.21 -5.47 10.84
CA ASP A 251 -22.49 -4.76 9.76
C ASP A 251 -21.36 -3.82 10.23
N GLN A 252 -20.96 -3.85 11.51
CA GLN A 252 -19.72 -3.21 11.95
C GLN A 252 -18.56 -4.22 11.96
N GLN A 253 -18.00 -4.52 10.78
CA GLN A 253 -16.70 -5.18 10.70
C GLN A 253 -15.61 -4.17 11.06
N THR A 254 -15.03 -4.30 12.25
CA THR A 254 -13.73 -3.71 12.63
C THR A 254 -12.72 -3.97 11.51
N LEU A 255 -12.12 -2.93 10.92
CA LEU A 255 -11.02 -3.08 9.97
C LEU A 255 -9.87 -3.82 10.67
N GLY A 256 -9.71 -5.10 10.35
CA GLY A 256 -8.63 -5.96 10.84
C GLY A 256 -7.28 -5.63 10.19
N VAL A 257 -6.30 -6.52 10.32
CA VAL A 257 -5.02 -6.40 9.59
C VAL A 257 -5.31 -6.37 8.09
N ILE A 258 -4.90 -5.30 7.39
CA ILE A 258 -5.08 -5.11 5.94
C ILE A 258 -3.75 -5.36 5.23
N PRO A 259 -3.59 -6.51 4.54
CA PRO A 259 -2.38 -6.82 3.82
C PRO A 259 -2.23 -5.97 2.56
N THR A 260 -0.99 -5.73 2.19
CA THR A 260 -0.59 -5.19 0.90
C THR A 260 0.42 -6.12 0.27
N PHE A 261 0.16 -6.51 -0.98
CA PHE A 261 1.09 -7.27 -1.78
C PHE A 261 1.71 -6.36 -2.84
N ILE A 262 3.05 -6.34 -2.90
CA ILE A 262 3.81 -5.56 -3.88
C ILE A 262 4.58 -6.53 -4.78
N GLY A 263 4.52 -6.32 -6.09
CA GLY A 263 5.23 -7.15 -7.06
C GLY A 263 4.82 -6.83 -8.49
N PHE A 264 5.21 -7.70 -9.41
CA PHE A 264 4.95 -7.55 -10.84
C PHE A 264 3.65 -8.25 -11.22
N THR A 265 2.94 -7.67 -12.20
CA THR A 265 1.63 -8.16 -12.67
C THR A 265 1.65 -8.29 -14.20
N GLU A 266 0.64 -8.89 -14.82
CA GLU A 266 0.58 -8.93 -16.29
C GLU A 266 0.35 -7.53 -16.87
N LYS A 267 -0.58 -6.80 -16.25
CA LYS A 267 -0.99 -5.42 -16.58
C LYS A 267 -1.33 -4.68 -15.29
N ALA A 268 -1.60 -3.39 -15.37
CA ALA A 268 -2.22 -2.64 -14.28
C ALA A 268 -3.07 -1.52 -14.87
N GLU A 269 -4.36 -1.77 -15.01
CA GLU A 269 -5.31 -0.83 -15.61
C GLU A 269 -6.65 -0.92 -14.88
N LYS A 270 -7.16 0.22 -14.41
CA LYS A 270 -8.46 0.30 -13.74
C LYS A 270 -9.27 1.39 -14.41
N ASP A 271 -10.49 1.06 -14.84
CA ASP A 271 -11.38 2.00 -15.53
C ASP A 271 -10.74 2.68 -16.75
N LEU A 272 -9.90 1.94 -17.50
CA LEU A 272 -9.09 2.41 -18.65
C LEU A 272 -7.95 3.37 -18.31
N GLU A 273 -7.65 3.56 -17.02
CA GLU A 273 -6.51 4.37 -16.56
C GLU A 273 -5.39 3.48 -16.01
N PRO A 274 -4.10 3.83 -16.23
CA PRO A 274 -2.98 3.09 -15.67
C PRO A 274 -3.01 3.03 -14.14
N ALA A 275 -2.71 1.85 -13.58
CA ALA A 275 -2.73 1.59 -12.13
C ALA A 275 -1.37 1.15 -11.56
N PHE A 276 -0.27 1.33 -12.31
CA PHE A 276 1.09 1.08 -11.82
C PHE A 276 1.45 2.06 -10.69
N PHE A 277 2.09 1.56 -9.64
CA PHE A 277 2.44 2.32 -8.42
C PHE A 277 1.24 2.98 -7.73
N ILE A 278 0.01 2.54 -8.00
CA ILE A 278 -1.20 3.02 -7.34
C ILE A 278 -1.72 1.90 -6.43
N PRO A 279 -1.66 2.06 -5.09
CA PRO A 279 -2.21 1.08 -4.17
C PRO A 279 -3.71 0.87 -4.41
N THR A 280 -4.07 -0.29 -4.94
CA THR A 280 -5.44 -0.60 -5.35
C THR A 280 -6.00 -1.71 -4.48
N PHE A 281 -7.09 -1.42 -3.79
CA PHE A 281 -7.74 -2.40 -2.93
C PHE A 281 -8.59 -3.37 -3.75
N ILE A 282 -8.42 -4.66 -3.52
CA ILE A 282 -9.21 -5.73 -4.11
C ILE A 282 -9.81 -6.63 -3.02
N ARG A 283 -10.95 -7.26 -3.33
CA ARG A 283 -11.64 -8.22 -2.44
C ARG A 283 -11.64 -9.65 -2.96
N SER A 284 -11.24 -9.87 -4.21
CA SER A 284 -11.25 -11.19 -4.84
C SER A 284 -10.16 -11.33 -5.89
N LEU A 285 -9.89 -12.57 -6.31
CA LEU A 285 -9.05 -12.85 -7.47
C LEU A 285 -9.69 -12.40 -8.79
N GLU A 286 -11.01 -12.31 -8.87
CA GLU A 286 -11.72 -11.82 -10.06
C GLU A 286 -11.43 -10.33 -10.27
N GLU A 287 -11.53 -9.52 -9.20
CA GLU A 287 -11.12 -8.11 -9.25
C GLU A 287 -9.62 -7.97 -9.57
N TYR A 288 -8.78 -8.90 -9.09
CA TYR A 288 -7.37 -8.93 -9.47
C TYR A 288 -7.21 -9.16 -10.98
N HIS A 289 -7.88 -10.17 -11.56
CA HIS A 289 -7.77 -10.47 -12.99
C HIS A 289 -8.22 -9.31 -13.86
N ASP A 290 -9.31 -8.64 -13.49
CA ASP A 290 -9.83 -7.50 -14.23
C ASP A 290 -8.80 -6.36 -14.32
N ILE A 291 -8.15 -6.04 -13.20
CA ILE A 291 -7.25 -4.89 -13.08
C ILE A 291 -5.80 -5.23 -13.45
N PHE A 292 -5.30 -6.38 -12.98
CA PHE A 292 -3.88 -6.75 -12.99
C PHE A 292 -3.53 -7.90 -13.95
N GLY A 293 -4.53 -8.57 -14.52
CA GLY A 293 -4.35 -9.72 -15.40
C GLY A 293 -4.03 -11.02 -14.67
N GLY A 294 -3.59 -12.02 -15.41
CA GLY A 294 -3.40 -13.40 -14.98
C GLY A 294 -1.99 -13.76 -14.53
N GLU A 295 -1.72 -15.07 -14.49
CA GLU A 295 -0.43 -15.64 -14.09
C GLU A 295 0.64 -15.44 -15.16
N PHE A 296 1.89 -15.27 -14.73
CA PHE A 296 3.02 -15.26 -15.65
C PHE A 296 3.21 -16.62 -16.35
N GLU A 297 3.34 -16.59 -17.67
CA GLU A 297 3.66 -17.79 -18.45
C GLU A 297 5.15 -18.15 -18.33
N MET A 298 5.48 -19.03 -17.39
CA MET A 298 6.85 -19.46 -17.15
C MET A 298 7.45 -20.21 -18.34
N GLU A 299 8.71 -19.89 -18.65
CA GLU A 299 9.55 -20.66 -19.55
C GLU A 299 10.53 -21.55 -18.77
N PHE A 300 10.78 -22.72 -19.32
CA PHE A 300 11.65 -23.74 -18.74
C PHE A 300 12.94 -23.85 -19.54
N GLU A 301 14.01 -24.25 -18.89
CA GLU A 301 15.24 -24.64 -19.57
C GLU A 301 15.79 -25.92 -18.96
N LEU A 302 16.48 -26.69 -19.79
CA LEU A 302 17.29 -27.79 -19.30
C LEU A 302 18.68 -27.31 -18.93
N ILE A 303 19.04 -27.51 -17.68
CA ILE A 303 20.36 -27.20 -17.13
C ILE A 303 21.07 -28.52 -16.86
N ARG A 304 22.24 -28.68 -17.46
CA ARG A 304 23.11 -29.83 -17.20
C ARG A 304 24.09 -29.46 -16.09
N HIS A 305 24.08 -30.26 -15.03
CA HIS A 305 25.05 -30.14 -13.94
C HIS A 305 25.62 -31.54 -13.67
N GLU A 306 26.91 -31.69 -13.97
CA GLU A 306 27.59 -32.99 -14.03
C GLU A 306 26.85 -33.97 -14.97
N ASP A 307 26.52 -35.17 -14.49
CA ASP A 307 25.79 -36.19 -15.24
C ASP A 307 24.27 -36.03 -15.14
N ASN A 308 23.78 -35.07 -14.36
CA ASN A 308 22.35 -34.88 -14.08
C ASN A 308 21.75 -33.74 -14.91
N LEU A 309 20.48 -33.91 -15.25
CA LEU A 309 19.69 -32.93 -15.99
C LEU A 309 18.59 -32.38 -15.07
N PHE A 310 18.55 -31.07 -14.97
CA PHE A 310 17.59 -30.35 -14.14
C PHE A 310 16.74 -29.43 -15.00
N VAL A 311 15.50 -29.19 -14.57
CA VAL A 311 14.69 -28.11 -15.13
C VAL A 311 14.93 -26.82 -14.35
N GLY A 312 15.47 -25.81 -15.04
CA GLY A 312 15.53 -24.43 -14.59
C GLY A 312 14.36 -23.60 -15.13
N PHE A 313 14.20 -22.40 -14.58
CA PHE A 313 13.17 -21.43 -14.95
C PHE A 313 13.86 -20.22 -15.60
N SER A 314 13.95 -20.21 -16.93
CA SER A 314 14.92 -19.42 -17.71
C SER A 314 14.65 -17.92 -17.78
N LYS A 315 13.47 -17.46 -17.34
CA LYS A 315 13.05 -16.04 -17.40
C LYS A 315 12.53 -15.50 -16.06
N GLY A 316 12.84 -16.20 -14.97
CA GLY A 316 12.33 -15.92 -13.64
C GLY A 316 10.99 -16.58 -13.35
N THR A 317 10.59 -16.54 -12.09
CA THR A 317 9.30 -17.00 -11.58
C THR A 317 8.65 -15.82 -10.89
N PHE A 318 7.42 -15.40 -11.24
CA PHE A 318 6.71 -14.38 -10.46
C PHE A 318 5.79 -15.04 -9.44
N PHE A 319 5.89 -14.62 -8.19
CA PHE A 319 5.19 -15.23 -7.07
C PHE A 319 3.95 -14.45 -6.64
N LEU A 320 3.83 -13.15 -6.94
CA LEU A 320 2.72 -12.29 -6.49
C LEU A 320 1.34 -12.91 -6.74
N TYR A 321 1.02 -13.25 -7.98
CA TYR A 321 -0.28 -13.82 -8.35
C TYR A 321 -0.57 -15.14 -7.60
N ARG A 322 0.43 -16.01 -7.52
CA ARG A 322 0.29 -17.33 -6.88
C ARG A 322 0.20 -17.22 -5.35
N SER A 323 0.90 -16.27 -4.76
CA SER A 323 0.77 -15.89 -3.35
C SER A 323 -0.61 -15.32 -3.03
N LEU A 324 -1.23 -14.58 -3.96
CA LEU A 324 -2.62 -14.13 -3.82
C LEU A 324 -3.62 -15.29 -3.90
N LYS A 325 -3.41 -16.26 -4.81
CA LYS A 325 -4.20 -17.50 -4.82
C LYS A 325 -4.15 -18.18 -3.45
N LEU A 326 -2.95 -18.28 -2.87
CA LEU A 326 -2.76 -18.86 -1.55
C LEU A 326 -3.41 -18.02 -0.44
N PHE A 327 -3.34 -16.69 -0.52
CA PHE A 327 -3.97 -15.75 0.42
C PHE A 327 -5.50 -15.94 0.47
N PHE A 328 -6.16 -15.88 -0.70
CA PHE A 328 -7.62 -16.04 -0.76
C PHE A 328 -8.07 -17.46 -0.41
N ALA A 329 -7.30 -18.50 -0.80
CA ALA A 329 -7.57 -19.88 -0.39
C ALA A 329 -7.49 -20.09 1.13
N ASN A 330 -6.68 -19.28 1.82
CA ASN A 330 -6.54 -19.30 3.28
C ASN A 330 -7.46 -18.29 4.00
N GLY A 331 -8.52 -17.83 3.31
CA GLY A 331 -9.57 -17.00 3.91
C GLY A 331 -9.25 -15.51 4.00
N GLY A 332 -8.27 -15.01 3.23
CA GLY A 332 -8.04 -13.58 3.07
C GLY A 332 -9.29 -12.88 2.51
N LYS A 333 -9.68 -11.74 3.10
CA LYS A 333 -10.94 -11.05 2.75
C LYS A 333 -10.77 -9.88 1.77
N GLY A 334 -9.58 -9.30 1.73
CA GLY A 334 -9.24 -8.17 0.88
C GLY A 334 -7.85 -7.66 1.21
N CYS A 335 -7.19 -7.07 0.22
CA CYS A 335 -5.82 -6.58 0.33
C CYS A 335 -5.57 -5.46 -0.68
N TYR A 336 -4.54 -4.67 -0.45
CA TYR A 336 -4.01 -3.77 -1.46
C TYR A 336 -3.03 -4.52 -2.36
N ILE A 337 -3.06 -4.18 -3.64
CA ILE A 337 -2.05 -4.56 -4.62
C ILE A 337 -1.31 -3.31 -5.06
N VAL A 338 0.01 -3.38 -5.10
CA VAL A 338 0.84 -2.40 -5.80
C VAL A 338 1.58 -3.14 -6.92
N SER A 339 1.14 -2.91 -8.15
CA SER A 339 1.89 -3.35 -9.32
C SER A 339 3.07 -2.40 -9.56
N VAL A 340 4.28 -2.95 -9.59
CA VAL A 340 5.51 -2.17 -9.86
C VAL A 340 5.94 -2.22 -11.32
N GLY A 341 5.20 -2.96 -12.15
CA GLY A 341 5.49 -3.12 -13.57
C GLY A 341 4.85 -4.39 -14.15
N PRO A 342 4.75 -4.47 -15.49
CA PRO A 342 4.32 -5.68 -16.16
C PRO A 342 5.36 -6.79 -16.00
N TYR A 343 4.97 -8.04 -16.28
CA TYR A 343 5.92 -9.15 -16.34
C TYR A 343 7.01 -8.88 -17.38
N HIS A 344 8.26 -8.93 -16.94
CA HIS A 344 9.42 -8.77 -17.80
C HIS A 344 10.53 -9.74 -17.43
N THR A 345 11.31 -10.16 -18.42
CA THR A 345 12.43 -11.07 -18.21
C THR A 345 13.52 -10.37 -17.38
N ILE A 346 13.95 -11.01 -16.29
CA ILE A 346 15.11 -10.57 -15.50
C ILE A 346 16.33 -10.47 -16.42
N GLY A 347 17.02 -9.32 -16.44
CA GLY A 347 18.24 -9.10 -17.22
C GLY A 347 18.05 -8.43 -18.59
N VAL A 348 16.84 -7.97 -18.93
CA VAL A 348 16.61 -7.11 -20.11
C VAL A 348 16.59 -5.64 -19.67
N GLU A 349 17.44 -4.80 -20.26
CA GLU A 349 17.71 -3.42 -19.82
C GLU A 349 16.49 -2.48 -19.81
N SER A 350 16.25 -1.81 -18.66
CA SER A 350 16.17 -0.33 -18.55
C SER A 350 16.07 0.14 -17.09
N GLU A 351 15.42 -0.63 -16.22
CA GLU A 351 15.21 -0.28 -14.81
C GLU A 351 15.54 -1.45 -13.87
N SER A 352 16.20 -1.16 -12.75
CA SER A 352 16.55 -2.18 -11.75
C SER A 352 15.29 -2.69 -11.06
N PHE A 353 15.07 -4.01 -11.03
CA PHE A 353 13.96 -4.62 -10.31
C PHE A 353 13.94 -4.19 -8.84
N VAL A 354 15.12 -4.06 -8.23
CA VAL A 354 15.28 -3.57 -6.86
C VAL A 354 14.68 -2.18 -6.72
N ASP A 355 14.94 -1.28 -7.67
CA ASP A 355 14.45 0.10 -7.61
C ASP A 355 12.94 0.17 -7.85
N LEU A 356 12.39 -0.65 -8.76
CA LEU A 356 10.95 -0.76 -8.97
C LEU A 356 10.23 -1.26 -7.71
N LEU A 357 10.76 -2.28 -7.06
CA LEU A 357 10.21 -2.82 -5.81
C LEU A 357 10.27 -1.79 -4.68
N LYS A 358 11.36 -1.01 -4.57
CA LYS A 358 11.49 0.09 -3.62
C LYS A 358 10.51 1.24 -3.90
N GLN A 359 10.31 1.60 -5.18
CA GLN A 359 9.31 2.60 -5.58
C GLN A 359 7.88 2.13 -5.29
N GLY A 360 7.59 0.84 -5.51
CA GLY A 360 6.34 0.22 -5.11
C GLY A 360 6.07 0.37 -3.61
N LEU A 361 7.09 0.15 -2.78
CA LEU A 361 7.01 0.38 -1.34
C LEU A 361 6.73 1.86 -1.01
N ASP A 362 7.43 2.80 -1.66
CA ASP A 362 7.24 4.25 -1.47
C ASP A 362 5.82 4.71 -1.86
N SER A 363 5.20 4.08 -2.86
CA SER A 363 3.83 4.40 -3.27
C SER A 363 2.81 4.21 -2.13
N LEU A 364 3.11 3.34 -1.16
CA LEU A 364 2.25 3.12 -0.02
C LEU A 364 2.23 4.30 0.96
N LEU A 365 3.05 5.35 0.78
CA LEU A 365 2.95 6.60 1.55
C LEU A 365 1.70 7.42 1.20
N THR A 366 1.00 7.04 0.12
CA THR A 366 -0.26 7.68 -0.32
C THR A 366 -1.49 7.20 0.46
N ILE A 367 -1.40 6.08 1.17
CA ILE A 367 -2.48 5.49 1.98
C ILE A 367 -1.97 5.22 3.39
N ARG A 368 -2.82 5.14 4.42
CA ARG A 368 -2.43 4.67 5.77
C ARG A 368 -3.12 3.37 6.21
N SER A 369 -4.18 2.97 5.53
CA SER A 369 -4.99 1.78 5.82
C SER A 369 -4.24 0.45 5.70
N ALA A 370 -3.22 0.35 4.86
CA ALA A 370 -2.35 -0.82 4.80
C ALA A 370 -1.60 -1.02 6.12
N THR A 371 -1.69 -2.20 6.74
CA THR A 371 -1.06 -2.52 8.04
C THR A 371 -0.08 -3.69 7.99
N LEU A 372 -0.06 -4.47 6.91
CA LEU A 372 0.87 -5.58 6.69
C LEU A 372 1.40 -5.52 5.27
N ILE A 373 2.71 -5.62 5.07
CA ILE A 373 3.35 -5.57 3.75
C ILE A 373 4.00 -6.92 3.44
N ALA A 374 3.63 -7.51 2.30
CA ALA A 374 4.24 -8.72 1.76
C ALA A 374 4.80 -8.45 0.35
N MET A 375 6.01 -8.91 0.08
CA MET A 375 6.68 -8.75 -1.21
C MET A 375 7.22 -10.10 -1.70
N PRO A 376 6.34 -11.04 -2.13
CA PRO A 376 6.76 -12.39 -2.50
C PRO A 376 7.70 -12.41 -3.72
N ASP A 377 7.63 -11.39 -4.58
CA ASP A 377 8.50 -11.25 -5.75
C ASP A 377 9.93 -10.84 -5.40
N LEU A 378 10.29 -10.59 -4.13
CA LEU A 378 11.70 -10.46 -3.76
C LEU A 378 12.47 -11.76 -3.96
N MET A 379 11.77 -12.90 -3.94
CA MET A 379 12.36 -14.24 -4.10
C MET A 379 12.84 -14.53 -5.52
N ILE A 380 12.60 -13.62 -6.47
CA ILE A 380 12.97 -13.74 -7.88
C ILE A 380 14.33 -13.09 -8.16
N LEU A 381 14.79 -12.23 -7.23
CA LEU A 381 16.03 -11.48 -7.39
C LEU A 381 17.21 -12.46 -7.52
N PRO A 382 18.19 -12.18 -8.39
CA PRO A 382 19.29 -13.12 -8.63
C PRO A 382 20.19 -13.30 -7.41
N GLU A 383 20.37 -12.23 -6.62
CA GLU A 383 21.30 -12.18 -5.51
C GLU A 383 20.58 -12.02 -4.17
N PRO A 384 20.96 -12.79 -3.13
CA PRO A 384 20.40 -12.64 -1.78
C PRO A 384 20.55 -11.23 -1.22
N ALA A 385 21.65 -10.54 -1.56
CA ALA A 385 21.95 -9.19 -1.09
C ALA A 385 20.91 -8.16 -1.57
N ASP A 386 20.40 -8.30 -2.79
CA ASP A 386 19.36 -7.43 -3.34
C ASP A 386 18.03 -7.63 -2.62
N CYS A 387 17.66 -8.88 -2.34
CA CYS A 387 16.51 -9.21 -1.49
C CYS A 387 16.65 -8.57 -0.10
N GLY A 388 17.81 -8.75 0.54
CA GLY A 388 18.11 -8.13 1.83
C GLY A 388 17.98 -6.61 1.82
N ALA A 389 18.47 -5.95 0.77
CA ALA A 389 18.39 -4.49 0.65
C ALA A 389 16.94 -3.96 0.55
N VAL A 390 16.05 -4.69 -0.14
CA VAL A 390 14.62 -4.30 -0.18
C VAL A 390 13.93 -4.61 1.15
N GLN A 391 14.23 -5.76 1.78
CA GLN A 391 13.67 -6.11 3.10
C GLN A 391 14.11 -5.12 4.20
N GLN A 392 15.35 -4.65 4.17
CA GLN A 392 15.80 -3.54 5.04
C GLN A 392 14.96 -2.27 4.81
N LYS A 393 14.66 -1.92 3.56
CA LYS A 393 13.78 -0.78 3.25
C LYS A 393 12.35 -1.04 3.76
N MET A 394 11.82 -2.26 3.64
CA MET A 394 10.50 -2.61 4.22
C MET A 394 10.45 -2.31 5.72
N LEU A 395 11.49 -2.72 6.47
CA LEU A 395 11.57 -2.46 7.91
C LEU A 395 11.68 -0.96 8.21
N PHE A 396 12.55 -0.25 7.48
CA PHE A 396 12.68 1.21 7.59
C PHE A 396 11.36 1.93 7.30
N HIS A 397 10.65 1.55 6.24
CA HIS A 397 9.33 2.09 5.87
C HIS A 397 8.31 1.89 6.98
N CYS A 398 8.29 0.70 7.57
CA CYS A 398 7.37 0.38 8.66
C CYS A 398 7.67 1.19 9.93
N LYS A 399 8.94 1.41 10.27
CA LYS A 399 9.34 2.16 11.47
C LYS A 399 9.32 3.68 11.30
N GLU A 400 10.11 4.18 10.35
CA GLU A 400 10.49 5.59 10.25
C GLU A 400 9.49 6.39 9.40
N GLU A 401 8.89 5.77 8.38
CA GLU A 401 8.01 6.49 7.42
C GLU A 401 6.52 6.39 7.77
N THR A 402 6.08 5.27 8.37
CA THR A 402 4.65 5.02 8.60
C THR A 402 4.28 4.80 10.06
N GLY A 403 5.04 3.97 10.78
CA GLY A 403 4.84 3.65 12.20
C GLY A 403 3.60 2.79 12.49
N ASN A 404 2.88 2.33 11.46
CA ASN A 404 1.61 1.60 11.59
C ASN A 404 1.53 0.33 10.75
N ARG A 405 2.67 -0.15 10.25
CA ARG A 405 2.75 -1.32 9.35
C ARG A 405 3.73 -2.35 9.87
N LEU A 406 3.55 -3.59 9.44
CA LEU A 406 4.46 -4.69 9.71
C LEU A 406 4.96 -5.29 8.40
N ALA A 407 6.25 -5.60 8.33
CA ALA A 407 6.88 -6.26 7.20
C ALA A 407 6.82 -7.79 7.37
N LEU A 408 6.19 -8.48 6.43
CA LEU A 408 6.18 -9.93 6.33
C LEU A 408 7.30 -10.39 5.40
N LEU A 409 8.30 -11.06 5.98
CA LEU A 409 9.55 -11.38 5.31
C LEU A 409 9.63 -12.88 4.99
N ASP A 410 9.85 -13.20 3.72
CA ASP A 410 10.22 -14.54 3.28
C ASP A 410 11.75 -14.69 3.24
N LEU A 411 12.26 -15.87 3.56
CA LEU A 411 13.68 -16.16 3.41
C LEU A 411 14.01 -16.50 1.96
N PHE A 412 15.04 -15.83 1.41
CA PHE A 412 15.58 -16.13 0.09
C PHE A 412 16.06 -17.60 0.02
N ALA A 413 15.74 -18.29 -1.07
CA ALA A 413 15.98 -19.72 -1.24
C ALA A 413 15.45 -20.60 -0.08
N GLY A 414 14.40 -20.15 0.63
CA GLY A 414 13.84 -20.83 1.80
C GLY A 414 13.19 -22.19 1.53
N PHE A 415 13.28 -22.71 0.30
CA PHE A 415 12.97 -24.09 -0.05
C PHE A 415 14.13 -25.07 0.18
N LEU A 416 15.34 -24.57 0.43
CA LEU A 416 16.54 -25.35 0.74
C LEU A 416 16.66 -25.59 2.25
N SER A 417 17.22 -26.75 2.62
CA SER A 417 17.64 -27.02 3.99
C SER A 417 18.82 -26.15 4.40
N ARG A 418 18.99 -25.95 5.71
CA ARG A 418 20.16 -25.27 6.29
C ARG A 418 21.44 -26.01 5.96
N ASN A 419 22.52 -25.26 5.73
CA ASN A 419 23.84 -25.80 5.44
C ASN A 419 24.74 -25.65 6.66
N HIS A 420 24.72 -26.66 7.53
CA HIS A 420 25.55 -26.67 8.74
C HIS A 420 27.03 -26.98 8.46
N GLU A 421 27.34 -27.56 7.30
CA GLU A 421 28.71 -27.93 6.91
C GLU A 421 29.49 -26.73 6.38
N ASP A 422 28.80 -25.79 5.72
CA ASP A 422 29.35 -24.54 5.23
C ASP A 422 28.49 -23.33 5.68
N PRO A 423 28.75 -22.81 6.90
CA PRO A 423 28.00 -21.70 7.45
C PRO A 423 28.04 -20.41 6.61
N ALA A 424 29.06 -20.22 5.75
CA ALA A 424 29.16 -19.06 4.88
C ALA A 424 28.09 -19.06 3.77
N HIS A 425 27.55 -20.24 3.45
CA HIS A 425 26.48 -20.44 2.47
C HIS A 425 25.17 -20.92 3.13
N ASP A 426 25.03 -20.79 4.45
CA ASP A 426 23.78 -21.08 5.15
C ASP A 426 22.79 -19.93 4.96
N LEU A 427 21.62 -20.24 4.38
CA LEU A 427 20.60 -19.24 4.04
C LEU A 427 20.07 -18.47 5.27
N VAL A 428 20.04 -19.12 6.45
CA VAL A 428 19.54 -18.50 7.69
C VAL A 428 20.57 -17.55 8.27
N ILE A 429 21.86 -17.93 8.26
CA ILE A 429 22.96 -17.03 8.63
C ILE A 429 22.99 -15.84 7.67
N GLY A 430 22.98 -16.09 6.36
CA GLY A 430 22.98 -15.05 5.33
C GLY A 430 21.82 -14.07 5.49
N PHE A 431 20.59 -14.56 5.67
CA PHE A 431 19.42 -13.70 5.93
C PHE A 431 19.61 -12.83 7.18
N ARG A 432 20.06 -13.43 8.29
CA ARG A 432 20.29 -12.71 9.55
C ARG A 432 21.34 -11.61 9.39
N GLU A 433 22.42 -11.86 8.65
CA GLU A 433 23.45 -10.85 8.36
C GLU A 433 22.87 -9.71 7.50
N LEU A 434 22.19 -10.08 6.41
CA LEU A 434 21.65 -9.13 5.45
C LEU A 434 20.56 -8.22 6.01
N ILE A 435 19.70 -8.66 6.93
CA ILE A 435 18.68 -7.76 7.51
C ILE A 435 19.26 -6.69 8.42
N GLY A 436 20.45 -6.90 9.00
CA GLY A 436 21.03 -5.94 9.95
C GLY A 436 20.23 -5.87 11.27
N MET A 437 20.38 -4.78 12.03
CA MET A 437 19.81 -4.63 13.39
C MET A 437 18.80 -3.49 13.52
N ASN A 438 18.41 -2.84 12.41
CA ASN A 438 17.55 -1.66 12.45
C ASN A 438 16.09 -2.02 12.20
N ALA A 439 15.18 -1.36 12.92
CA ALA A 439 13.72 -1.48 12.73
C ALA A 439 13.18 -2.91 12.81
N MET A 440 13.91 -3.75 13.53
CA MET A 440 13.67 -5.17 13.69
C MET A 440 12.27 -5.47 14.25
N GLU A 441 11.84 -4.66 15.20
CA GLU A 441 10.54 -4.75 15.86
C GLU A 441 9.33 -4.61 14.90
N PHE A 442 9.56 -4.15 13.66
CA PHE A 442 8.54 -4.00 12.63
C PHE A 442 8.55 -5.14 11.58
N GLY A 443 9.25 -6.25 11.84
CA GLY A 443 9.36 -7.38 10.93
C GLY A 443 8.92 -8.72 11.54
N ILE A 444 8.32 -9.58 10.71
CA ILE A 444 8.09 -10.99 11.01
C ILE A 444 8.60 -11.83 9.84
N ALA A 445 9.55 -12.73 10.11
CA ALA A 445 10.11 -13.62 9.10
C ALA A 445 9.62 -15.07 9.27
N TYR A 446 9.32 -15.76 8.16
CA TYR A 446 8.88 -17.17 8.15
C TYR A 446 9.78 -18.07 7.30
N TYR A 447 10.07 -19.27 7.82
CA TYR A 447 10.83 -20.33 7.16
C TYR A 447 10.28 -21.71 7.57
N PRO A 448 10.19 -22.69 6.66
CA PRO A 448 10.61 -22.68 5.27
C PRO A 448 9.49 -22.27 4.31
N TRP A 449 9.80 -22.30 3.01
CA TRP A 449 8.79 -22.25 1.96
C TRP A 449 7.82 -23.42 2.05
N LEU A 450 6.69 -23.31 1.37
CA LEU A 450 5.60 -24.26 1.38
C LEU A 450 5.56 -25.06 0.08
N VAL A 451 5.16 -26.33 0.17
CA VAL A 451 4.76 -27.14 -0.98
C VAL A 451 3.24 -27.03 -1.12
N THR A 452 2.75 -26.41 -2.19
CA THR A 452 1.31 -26.25 -2.46
C THR A 452 0.70 -27.44 -3.19
N THR A 453 -0.62 -27.65 -3.08
CA THR A 453 -1.29 -28.86 -3.58
C THR A 453 -1.79 -28.81 -5.03
N SER A 454 -1.61 -27.71 -5.77
CA SER A 454 -2.57 -27.39 -6.84
C SER A 454 -2.02 -26.97 -8.22
N GLU A 455 -0.72 -27.01 -8.49
CA GLU A 455 -0.22 -26.78 -9.86
C GLU A 455 0.32 -28.09 -10.48
N GLU A 456 -0.34 -28.58 -11.51
CA GLU A 456 0.28 -29.54 -12.45
C GLU A 456 1.27 -28.80 -13.35
N ALA A 457 2.19 -29.54 -13.98
CA ALA A 457 2.99 -28.91 -15.04
C ALA A 457 2.05 -28.40 -16.15
N PRO A 458 2.36 -27.25 -16.79
CA PRO A 458 1.49 -26.68 -17.83
C PRO A 458 1.15 -27.70 -18.90
N GLU A 459 -0.10 -27.74 -19.34
CA GLU A 459 -0.56 -28.73 -20.31
C GLU A 459 0.18 -28.61 -21.66
N ASP A 460 0.72 -27.43 -21.95
CA ASP A 460 1.54 -27.08 -23.11
C ASP A 460 3.04 -26.98 -22.78
N ALA A 461 3.51 -27.56 -21.66
CA ALA A 461 4.88 -27.41 -21.15
C ALA A 461 5.99 -27.69 -22.19
N LEU A 462 5.76 -28.59 -23.15
CA LEU A 462 6.69 -28.83 -24.27
C LEU A 462 7.04 -27.54 -25.02
N ALA A 463 6.03 -26.69 -25.28
CA ALA A 463 6.20 -25.44 -26.00
C ALA A 463 6.91 -24.35 -25.17
N ARG A 464 7.00 -24.52 -23.85
CA ARG A 464 7.58 -23.54 -22.92
C ARG A 464 9.07 -23.76 -22.64
N PHE A 465 9.68 -24.82 -23.18
CA PHE A 465 11.13 -24.99 -23.09
C PHE A 465 11.86 -24.02 -24.03
N SER A 466 12.72 -23.16 -23.49
CA SER A 466 13.52 -22.22 -24.27
C SER A 466 14.61 -22.93 -25.10
N ASN A 467 15.13 -24.06 -24.61
CA ASN A 467 16.16 -24.87 -25.25
C ASN A 467 15.64 -26.22 -25.76
N GLN A 468 14.54 -26.18 -26.52
CA GLN A 468 13.88 -27.36 -27.12
C GLN A 468 14.82 -28.31 -27.89
N ALA A 469 15.87 -27.80 -28.53
CA ALA A 469 16.85 -28.66 -29.22
C ALA A 469 17.58 -29.59 -28.23
N VAL A 470 17.99 -29.06 -27.08
CA VAL A 470 18.62 -29.86 -26.01
C VAL A 470 17.63 -30.90 -25.49
N LEU A 471 16.37 -30.51 -25.29
CA LEU A 471 15.35 -31.46 -24.85
C LEU A 471 15.16 -32.58 -25.86
N LEU A 472 15.07 -32.28 -27.17
CA LEU A 472 14.94 -33.30 -28.21
C LEU A 472 16.11 -34.29 -28.17
N ASP A 473 17.35 -33.81 -28.09
CA ASP A 473 18.54 -34.66 -28.03
C ASP A 473 18.52 -35.58 -26.80
N GLU A 474 18.09 -35.07 -25.64
CA GLU A 474 17.97 -35.85 -24.41
C GLU A 474 16.91 -36.95 -24.46
N LEU A 475 15.83 -36.73 -25.21
CA LEU A 475 14.75 -37.71 -25.39
C LEU A 475 15.11 -38.75 -26.45
N ILE A 476 15.82 -38.35 -27.51
CA ILE A 476 16.38 -39.30 -28.49
C ILE A 476 17.40 -40.21 -27.80
N LEU A 477 18.27 -39.65 -26.97
CA LEU A 477 19.24 -40.42 -26.19
C LEU A 477 18.57 -41.43 -25.25
N GLU A 478 17.47 -41.05 -24.57
CA GLU A 478 16.68 -41.99 -23.77
C GLU A 478 16.14 -43.13 -24.63
N ASN A 479 15.55 -42.82 -25.79
CA ASN A 479 14.98 -43.81 -26.69
C ASN A 479 16.05 -44.80 -27.18
N ASP A 480 17.23 -44.31 -27.58
CA ASP A 480 18.38 -45.14 -27.97
C ASP A 480 18.82 -46.07 -26.81
N GLN A 481 18.93 -45.54 -25.59
CA GLN A 481 19.28 -46.33 -24.40
C GLN A 481 18.23 -47.40 -24.06
N LEU A 482 16.94 -47.11 -24.25
CA LEU A 482 15.87 -48.10 -24.02
C LEU A 482 15.96 -49.28 -25.00
N LEU A 483 16.38 -49.03 -26.25
CA LEU A 483 16.62 -50.08 -27.24
C LEU A 483 17.85 -50.91 -26.86
N GLU A 484 18.97 -50.26 -26.51
CA GLU A 484 20.20 -50.94 -26.07
C GLU A 484 19.97 -51.83 -24.84
N GLN A 485 19.11 -51.39 -23.92
CA GLN A 485 18.71 -52.13 -22.72
C GLN A 485 17.69 -53.24 -23.00
N GLY A 486 17.23 -53.40 -24.25
CA GLY A 486 16.21 -54.38 -24.63
C GLY A 486 14.81 -54.11 -24.06
N LYS A 487 14.53 -52.87 -23.61
CA LYS A 487 13.24 -52.47 -23.04
C LYS A 487 12.20 -52.15 -24.11
N ILE A 488 12.64 -51.85 -25.33
CA ILE A 488 11.80 -51.62 -26.51
C ILE A 488 12.36 -52.38 -27.72
N GLN A 489 11.52 -52.60 -28.74
CA GLN A 489 11.91 -53.23 -30.01
C GLN A 489 12.26 -52.16 -31.07
N GLU A 490 12.96 -52.57 -32.13
CA GLU A 490 13.40 -51.69 -33.23
C GLU A 490 12.24 -50.90 -33.86
N ASP A 491 11.10 -51.55 -34.12
CA ASP A 491 9.92 -50.89 -34.69
C ASP A 491 9.43 -49.74 -33.80
N ARG A 492 9.31 -49.99 -32.49
CA ARG A 492 8.87 -48.99 -31.51
C ARG A 492 9.88 -47.87 -31.32
N HIS A 493 11.17 -48.19 -31.40
CA HIS A 493 12.25 -47.21 -31.35
C HIS A 493 12.15 -46.23 -32.53
N ALA A 494 11.99 -46.75 -33.76
CA ALA A 494 11.85 -45.96 -34.97
C ALA A 494 10.58 -45.09 -34.95
N GLU A 495 9.44 -45.65 -34.53
CA GLU A 495 8.17 -44.92 -34.38
C GLU A 495 8.30 -43.77 -33.36
N THR A 496 8.91 -44.04 -32.21
CA THR A 496 9.10 -43.04 -31.14
C THR A 496 10.02 -41.92 -31.62
N ARG A 497 11.13 -42.26 -32.29
CA ARG A 497 12.07 -41.27 -32.82
C ARG A 497 11.42 -40.35 -33.85
N ALA A 498 10.68 -40.92 -34.80
CA ALA A 498 9.95 -40.14 -35.80
C ALA A 498 8.89 -39.23 -35.15
N PHE A 499 8.19 -39.72 -34.12
CA PHE A 499 7.24 -38.91 -33.35
C PHE A 499 7.94 -37.73 -32.64
N LEU A 500 9.08 -37.96 -31.98
CA LEU A 500 9.85 -36.91 -31.31
C LEU A 500 10.25 -35.81 -32.29
N GLU A 501 10.91 -36.16 -33.39
CA GLU A 501 11.36 -35.19 -34.40
C GLU A 501 10.20 -34.37 -34.97
N MET A 502 9.06 -35.03 -35.27
CA MET A 502 7.86 -34.36 -35.78
C MET A 502 7.19 -33.46 -34.74
N ALA A 503 7.11 -33.89 -33.48
CA ALA A 503 6.50 -33.09 -32.42
C ALA A 503 7.28 -31.78 -32.18
N PHE A 504 8.61 -31.86 -32.12
CA PHE A 504 9.46 -30.68 -31.94
C PHE A 504 9.49 -29.78 -33.18
N TYR A 505 9.42 -30.34 -34.39
CA TYR A 505 9.25 -29.56 -35.61
C TYR A 505 7.92 -28.80 -35.61
N GLN A 506 6.81 -29.45 -35.25
CA GLN A 506 5.50 -28.81 -35.17
C GLN A 506 5.50 -27.66 -34.16
N VAL A 507 6.07 -27.85 -32.98
CA VAL A 507 6.12 -26.80 -31.95
C VAL A 507 6.97 -25.60 -32.36
N ARG A 508 8.08 -25.82 -33.08
CA ARG A 508 9.00 -24.75 -33.51
C ARG A 508 8.55 -23.99 -34.76
N GLU A 509 8.12 -24.72 -35.79
CA GLU A 509 7.97 -24.16 -37.14
C GLU A 509 6.51 -23.98 -37.55
N VAL A 510 5.56 -24.68 -36.90
CA VAL A 510 4.13 -24.61 -37.21
C VAL A 510 3.42 -23.86 -36.07
N THR A 511 3.21 -22.56 -36.25
CA THR A 511 2.64 -21.72 -35.19
C THR A 511 1.11 -21.75 -35.15
N GLU A 512 0.44 -22.03 -36.27
CA GLU A 512 -1.02 -22.08 -36.38
C GLU A 512 -1.56 -23.53 -36.31
N ASN A 513 -2.64 -23.74 -35.55
CA ASN A 513 -3.37 -25.02 -35.43
C ASN A 513 -2.60 -26.22 -34.85
N VAL A 514 -1.47 -26.00 -34.18
CA VAL A 514 -0.78 -27.07 -33.43
C VAL A 514 -1.44 -27.27 -32.06
N ASP A 515 -1.96 -28.48 -31.84
CA ASP A 515 -2.47 -28.91 -30.55
C ASP A 515 -1.31 -29.28 -29.61
N LYS A 516 -0.70 -28.23 -29.04
CA LYS A 516 0.45 -28.32 -28.11
C LYS A 516 0.12 -29.19 -26.89
N VAL A 517 -1.11 -29.13 -26.40
CA VAL A 517 -1.59 -29.92 -25.25
C VAL A 517 -1.58 -31.42 -25.58
N ARG A 518 -2.12 -31.80 -26.75
CA ARG A 518 -2.08 -33.19 -27.22
C ARG A 518 -0.65 -33.68 -27.39
N LEU A 519 0.24 -32.87 -27.97
CA LEU A 519 1.65 -33.24 -28.15
C LEU A 519 2.36 -33.47 -26.81
N THR A 520 2.20 -32.56 -25.83
CA THR A 520 2.76 -32.73 -24.48
C THR A 520 2.26 -34.02 -23.83
N ARG A 521 0.97 -34.33 -23.95
CA ARG A 521 0.37 -35.56 -23.39
C ARG A 521 0.93 -36.82 -24.05
N GLN A 522 1.06 -36.82 -25.38
CA GLN A 522 1.65 -37.95 -26.12
C GLN A 522 3.13 -38.12 -25.75
N LEU A 523 3.88 -37.03 -25.62
CA LEU A 523 5.28 -37.06 -25.22
C LEU A 523 5.47 -37.60 -23.80
N LYS A 524 4.60 -37.21 -22.85
CA LYS A 524 4.58 -37.75 -21.48
C LYS A 524 4.36 -39.26 -21.45
N ALA A 525 3.57 -39.79 -22.38
CA ALA A 525 3.33 -41.23 -22.49
C ALA A 525 4.47 -41.98 -23.22
N ALA A 526 5.15 -41.32 -24.15
CA ALA A 526 6.22 -41.90 -24.95
C ALA A 526 7.58 -41.94 -24.23
N SER A 527 7.87 -40.95 -23.37
CA SER A 527 9.17 -40.76 -22.72
C SER A 527 9.05 -40.71 -21.19
N PRO A 528 9.58 -41.72 -20.46
CA PRO A 528 9.72 -41.68 -19.01
C PRO A 528 10.52 -40.48 -18.51
N LYS A 529 11.60 -40.09 -19.20
CA LYS A 529 12.43 -38.93 -18.87
C LYS A 529 11.64 -37.63 -18.99
N PHE A 530 10.85 -37.45 -20.05
CA PHE A 530 9.96 -36.29 -20.14
C PHE A 530 8.93 -36.26 -19.01
N ALA A 531 8.36 -37.41 -18.62
CA ALA A 531 7.48 -37.48 -17.46
C ALA A 531 8.19 -37.09 -16.14
N GLN A 532 9.47 -37.45 -15.97
CA GLN A 532 10.29 -37.00 -14.84
C GLN A 532 10.56 -35.49 -14.89
N LEU A 533 10.83 -34.92 -16.06
CA LEU A 533 11.01 -33.46 -16.23
C LEU A 533 9.72 -32.70 -15.88
N LEU A 534 8.55 -33.20 -16.30
CA LEU A 534 7.27 -32.62 -15.89
C LEU A 534 7.05 -32.72 -14.37
N ALA A 535 7.51 -33.79 -13.73
CA ALA A 535 7.47 -33.90 -12.26
C ALA A 535 8.41 -32.90 -11.57
N GLN A 536 9.59 -32.63 -12.15
CA GLN A 536 10.50 -31.58 -11.67
C GLN A 536 9.86 -30.19 -11.81
N ILE A 537 9.24 -29.89 -12.97
CA ILE A 537 8.48 -28.65 -13.19
C ILE A 537 7.40 -28.51 -12.11
N ARG A 538 6.55 -29.54 -11.94
CA ARG A 538 5.52 -29.55 -10.90
C ARG A 538 6.09 -29.28 -9.50
N LYS A 539 7.23 -29.89 -9.16
CA LYS A 539 7.88 -29.69 -7.85
C LYS A 539 8.35 -28.23 -7.68
N GLY A 540 8.99 -27.66 -8.70
CA GLY A 540 9.46 -26.28 -8.70
C GLY A 540 8.32 -25.27 -8.63
N LEU A 541 7.24 -25.51 -9.40
CA LEU A 541 6.03 -24.70 -9.34
C LEU A 541 5.45 -24.72 -7.93
N ASN A 542 5.24 -25.88 -7.34
CA ASN A 542 4.57 -25.94 -6.03
C ASN A 542 5.42 -25.47 -4.85
N ALA A 543 6.70 -25.12 -5.03
CA ALA A 543 7.49 -24.46 -4.00
C ALA A 543 7.15 -22.96 -3.96
N MET A 544 6.52 -22.50 -2.88
CA MET A 544 5.99 -21.15 -2.74
C MET A 544 6.49 -20.45 -1.47
N PRO A 545 6.82 -19.15 -1.53
CA PRO A 545 7.06 -18.36 -0.32
C PRO A 545 5.81 -18.34 0.59
N PRO A 546 5.99 -18.38 1.92
CA PRO A 546 4.88 -18.49 2.86
C PRO A 546 4.05 -17.20 3.02
N SER A 547 4.56 -16.03 2.64
CA SER A 547 3.92 -14.73 2.88
C SER A 547 2.45 -14.64 2.43
N GLY A 548 2.07 -15.27 1.32
CA GLY A 548 0.66 -15.31 0.87
C GLY A 548 -0.27 -15.97 1.89
N ALA A 549 0.07 -17.18 2.33
CA ALA A 549 -0.67 -17.92 3.35
C ALA A 549 -0.65 -17.19 4.70
N MET A 550 0.53 -16.72 5.12
CA MET A 550 0.71 -16.08 6.42
C MET A 550 -0.04 -14.75 6.52
N ALA A 551 -0.07 -13.95 5.45
CA ALA A 551 -0.86 -12.73 5.41
C ALA A 551 -2.36 -13.01 5.62
N ALA A 552 -2.88 -14.12 5.09
CA ALA A 552 -4.28 -14.51 5.29
C ALA A 552 -4.55 -14.84 6.76
N LEU A 553 -3.69 -15.65 7.38
CA LEU A 553 -3.81 -16.01 8.80
C LEU A 553 -3.73 -14.79 9.71
N LEU A 554 -2.80 -13.87 9.44
CA LEU A 554 -2.65 -12.63 10.19
C LEU A 554 -3.85 -11.69 9.98
N SER A 555 -4.39 -11.61 8.76
CA SER A 555 -5.60 -10.82 8.45
C SER A 555 -6.85 -11.32 9.18
N ASN A 556 -6.87 -12.61 9.52
CA ASN A 556 -7.97 -13.27 10.23
C ASN A 556 -7.74 -13.37 11.74
N ALA A 557 -6.60 -12.88 12.25
CA ALA A 557 -6.33 -12.87 13.67
C ALA A 557 -7.34 -11.99 14.42
N ARG A 558 -7.78 -12.48 15.58
CA ARG A 558 -8.71 -11.78 16.45
C ARG A 558 -7.96 -11.25 17.66
N TRP A 559 -8.29 -10.03 18.06
CA TRP A 559 -7.86 -9.52 19.35
C TRP A 559 -8.68 -10.17 20.46
N ILE A 560 -8.06 -11.04 21.26
CA ILE A 560 -8.66 -11.72 22.41
C ILE A 560 -7.75 -11.48 23.61
N ASP A 561 -8.30 -10.96 24.71
CA ASP A 561 -7.61 -10.76 26.00
C ASP A 561 -6.22 -10.08 25.89
N GLY A 562 -6.12 -9.02 25.08
CA GLY A 562 -4.87 -8.27 24.90
C GLY A 562 -3.85 -8.92 23.96
N ARG A 563 -4.24 -9.98 23.24
CA ARG A 563 -3.37 -10.72 22.32
C ARG A 563 -4.03 -10.86 20.94
N TRP A 564 -3.24 -10.74 19.88
CA TRP A 564 -3.66 -11.19 18.55
C TRP A 564 -3.59 -12.72 18.52
N VAL A 565 -4.75 -13.35 18.51
CA VAL A 565 -4.89 -14.80 18.41
C VAL A 565 -5.37 -15.10 16.99
N PRO A 566 -4.54 -15.73 16.13
CA PRO A 566 -5.03 -16.30 14.88
C PRO A 566 -6.26 -17.15 15.17
N SER A 567 -7.28 -17.13 14.32
CA SER A 567 -8.46 -18.00 14.50
C SER A 567 -7.98 -19.42 14.80
N THR A 568 -8.26 -19.90 16.00
CA THR A 568 -7.68 -21.14 16.55
C THR A 568 -7.94 -22.31 15.60
N HIS A 569 -6.90 -23.08 15.29
CA HIS A 569 -6.89 -24.25 14.37
C HIS A 569 -7.08 -23.96 12.88
N THR A 570 -6.45 -22.91 12.33
CA THR A 570 -6.50 -22.71 10.88
C THR A 570 -5.47 -23.60 10.18
N LEU A 571 -5.93 -24.73 9.64
CA LEU A 571 -5.19 -25.51 8.67
C LEU A 571 -4.84 -24.64 7.46
N LEU A 572 -3.58 -24.67 7.03
CA LEU A 572 -3.22 -24.04 5.77
C LEU A 572 -3.87 -24.82 4.62
N GLN A 573 -4.82 -24.18 3.96
CA GLN A 573 -5.46 -24.71 2.77
C GLN A 573 -4.52 -24.60 1.58
N SER A 574 -4.64 -25.56 0.67
CA SER A 574 -3.81 -25.67 -0.54
C SER A 574 -2.31 -25.85 -0.26
N VAL A 575 -1.94 -26.32 0.93
CA VAL A 575 -0.56 -26.63 1.34
C VAL A 575 -0.46 -28.10 1.69
N GLU A 576 0.49 -28.81 1.08
CA GLU A 576 0.78 -30.22 1.35
C GLU A 576 1.66 -30.36 2.60
N LYS A 577 2.77 -29.59 2.65
CA LYS A 577 3.81 -29.67 3.68
C LYS A 577 4.80 -28.50 3.56
N PRO A 578 5.63 -28.24 4.59
CA PRO A 578 6.81 -27.39 4.43
C PRO A 578 7.84 -28.03 3.49
N CYS A 579 8.63 -27.22 2.78
CA CYS A 579 9.73 -27.69 1.93
C CYS A 579 10.84 -28.38 2.72
N VAL A 580 11.00 -28.00 3.99
CA VAL A 580 12.06 -28.48 4.89
C VAL A 580 11.46 -28.90 6.22
N SER A 581 12.01 -29.95 6.83
CA SER A 581 11.71 -30.38 8.19
C SER A 581 12.85 -30.00 9.14
N PHE A 582 12.55 -29.70 10.39
CA PHE A 582 13.55 -29.33 11.39
C PHE A 582 13.71 -30.39 12.47
N SER A 583 14.93 -30.53 12.98
CA SER A 583 15.17 -31.10 14.31
C SER A 583 14.75 -30.12 15.41
N ALA A 584 14.49 -30.64 16.62
CA ALA A 584 14.15 -29.80 17.77
C ALA A 584 15.24 -28.76 18.10
N GLN A 585 16.51 -29.09 17.82
CA GLN A 585 17.63 -28.17 18.04
C GLN A 585 17.67 -27.04 17.01
N GLU A 586 17.35 -27.34 15.75
CA GLU A 586 17.26 -26.32 14.69
C GLU A 586 16.08 -25.38 14.92
N GLU A 587 14.92 -25.92 15.31
CA GLU A 587 13.75 -25.11 15.66
C GLU A 587 14.06 -24.15 16.82
N LYS A 588 14.76 -24.65 17.85
CA LYS A 588 15.23 -23.82 18.95
C LYS A 588 16.20 -22.71 18.49
N ASP A 589 17.15 -23.01 17.62
CA ASP A 589 18.07 -22.01 17.06
C ASP A 589 17.35 -20.97 16.19
N LEU A 590 16.28 -21.36 15.51
CA LEU A 590 15.46 -20.45 14.71
C LEU A 590 14.67 -19.50 15.61
N HIS A 591 14.02 -20.00 16.67
CA HIS A 591 13.21 -19.17 17.57
C HIS A 591 14.03 -18.34 18.56
N GLN A 592 15.16 -18.87 19.04
CA GLN A 592 15.97 -18.28 20.11
C GLN A 592 17.46 -18.22 19.74
N PRO A 593 17.83 -17.51 18.67
CA PRO A 593 19.23 -17.41 18.25
C PRO A 593 20.03 -16.47 19.15
N LEU A 594 21.35 -16.71 19.20
CA LEU A 594 22.31 -15.79 19.83
C LEU A 594 22.34 -14.41 19.16
N SER A 595 21.98 -14.32 17.87
CA SER A 595 21.91 -13.07 17.12
C SER A 595 20.70 -12.20 17.49
N LEU A 596 19.76 -12.74 18.29
CA LEU A 596 18.48 -12.11 18.64
C LEU A 596 17.54 -11.89 17.44
N LYS A 597 17.87 -12.44 16.26
CA LYS A 597 17.09 -12.37 15.02
C LYS A 597 16.30 -13.65 14.80
N SER A 598 15.20 -13.81 15.53
CA SER A 598 14.38 -15.02 15.49
C SER A 598 13.70 -15.22 14.12
N ILE A 599 13.41 -16.46 13.75
CA ILE A 599 12.71 -16.78 12.52
C ILE A 599 11.60 -17.75 12.88
N ASN A 600 10.37 -17.43 12.47
CA ASN A 600 9.20 -18.24 12.75
C ASN A 600 9.24 -19.51 11.91
N THR A 601 8.96 -20.64 12.53
CA THR A 601 8.99 -21.96 11.87
C THR A 601 7.60 -22.38 11.45
N ILE A 602 7.50 -22.95 10.25
CA ILE A 602 6.30 -23.66 9.78
C ILE A 602 6.62 -25.15 9.83
N VAL A 603 5.94 -25.88 10.71
CA VAL A 603 6.24 -27.29 10.99
C VAL A 603 5.00 -28.17 10.83
N GLN A 604 5.24 -29.42 10.43
CA GLN A 604 4.23 -30.47 10.51
C GLN A 604 4.49 -31.29 11.80
N PRO A 605 3.61 -31.22 12.81
CA PRO A 605 3.85 -31.73 14.16
C PRO A 605 3.88 -33.27 14.27
N SER A 606 3.35 -34.04 13.30
CA SER A 606 3.47 -35.51 13.23
C SER A 606 2.86 -36.09 11.94
N PRO A 607 3.34 -37.21 11.36
CA PRO A 607 2.66 -37.89 10.23
C PRO A 607 1.25 -38.43 10.55
N ILE A 608 0.83 -38.44 11.82
CA ILE A 608 -0.51 -38.86 12.27
C ILE A 608 -1.49 -37.67 12.30
N SER A 609 -0.98 -36.42 12.29
CA SER A 609 -1.77 -35.21 12.21
C SER A 609 -1.50 -34.49 10.88
N PRO A 610 -2.49 -34.31 10.00
CA PRO A 610 -2.32 -33.55 8.77
C PRO A 610 -2.16 -32.03 9.01
N GLU A 611 -2.21 -31.59 10.27
CA GLU A 611 -2.30 -30.18 10.63
C GLU A 611 -0.95 -29.48 10.68
N LEU A 612 -0.77 -28.37 9.95
CA LEU A 612 0.44 -27.54 10.04
C LEU A 612 0.38 -26.62 11.27
N THR A 613 1.46 -26.56 12.03
CA THR A 613 1.61 -25.69 13.20
C THR A 613 2.61 -24.58 12.88
N ILE A 614 2.34 -23.38 13.40
CA ILE A 614 3.19 -22.21 13.25
C ILE A 614 3.83 -21.90 14.61
N GLY A 615 5.16 -21.93 14.69
CA GLY A 615 5.90 -21.40 15.83
C GLY A 615 6.04 -19.90 15.70
N ALA A 616 5.46 -19.12 16.63
CA ALA A 616 5.47 -17.66 16.59
C ALA A 616 6.35 -17.06 17.72
N THR A 617 7.41 -16.33 17.37
CA THR A 617 8.13 -15.38 18.24
C THR A 617 8.39 -14.07 17.49
N THR A 618 8.10 -12.93 18.13
CA THR A 618 8.50 -11.60 17.66
C THR A 618 9.94 -11.29 18.10
N TRP A 619 10.65 -10.45 17.35
CA TRP A 619 12.06 -10.10 17.62
C TRP A 619 12.30 -9.46 19.01
N GLU A 620 11.29 -8.87 19.64
CA GLU A 620 11.37 -8.24 20.98
C GLU A 620 11.57 -9.22 22.14
N GLN A 621 11.22 -10.50 22.00
CA GLN A 621 11.33 -11.47 23.10
C GLN A 621 12.79 -11.78 23.52
N ALA A 622 13.77 -11.23 22.80
CA ALA A 622 15.19 -11.47 23.02
C ALA A 622 15.94 -10.31 23.75
N THR A 623 15.28 -9.18 24.06
CA THR A 623 15.93 -7.99 24.68
C THR A 623 15.16 -7.39 25.86
N THR A 624 14.95 -8.17 26.91
CA THR A 624 14.40 -7.64 28.18
C THR A 624 15.45 -6.81 28.93
N ALA A 625 15.51 -5.48 28.72
CA ALA A 625 15.79 -4.45 29.74
C ALA A 625 15.98 -3.04 29.14
N HIS A 626 14.93 -2.22 29.07
CA HIS A 626 14.83 -0.87 29.68
C HIS A 626 13.73 0.01 29.04
N LEU A 627 12.79 0.46 29.90
CA LEU A 627 11.98 1.70 29.86
C LEU A 627 10.69 1.76 29.00
N ASN A 628 9.61 1.27 29.60
CA ASN A 628 8.21 1.76 29.61
C ASN A 628 7.73 2.74 28.50
N LEU A 629 7.11 2.17 27.46
CA LEU A 629 5.78 2.49 26.87
C LEU A 629 5.81 2.14 25.36
N LYS A 630 5.47 0.89 24.99
CA LYS A 630 4.83 0.47 23.72
C LYS A 630 4.87 -1.06 23.54
N ALA A 631 3.75 -1.60 23.06
CA ALA A 631 3.51 -2.95 22.54
C ALA A 631 4.03 -4.15 23.36
N GLU A 632 3.22 -4.62 24.31
CA GLU A 632 3.36 -5.99 24.83
C GLU A 632 2.81 -6.99 23.79
N VAL A 633 3.70 -7.60 22.98
CA VAL A 633 3.40 -8.84 22.25
C VAL A 633 4.45 -9.87 22.62
N ALA A 634 4.17 -10.64 23.67
CA ALA A 634 4.96 -11.81 24.05
C ALA A 634 4.25 -12.65 25.12
N ASP A 635 3.47 -13.65 24.69
CA ASP A 635 3.37 -14.97 25.33
C ASP A 635 2.25 -15.77 24.65
N LEU A 636 2.62 -16.73 23.80
CA LEU A 636 1.73 -17.82 23.40
C LEU A 636 2.20 -19.10 24.10
N THR A 637 1.86 -19.21 25.37
CA THR A 637 1.84 -20.49 26.09
C THR A 637 0.49 -21.16 25.81
N ILE A 638 0.49 -22.28 25.08
CA ILE A 638 -0.64 -23.20 25.11
C ILE A 638 -0.45 -24.10 26.33
N VAL A 639 -1.30 -23.89 27.32
CA VAL A 639 -1.39 -24.71 28.53
C VAL A 639 -1.79 -26.13 28.10
N ALA A 640 -0.89 -27.08 28.32
CA ALA A 640 -1.19 -28.50 28.31
C ALA A 640 -2.25 -28.79 29.39
N SER A 641 -3.36 -29.40 29.00
CA SER A 641 -4.33 -29.95 29.94
C SER A 641 -3.65 -31.02 30.80
N SER A 642 -3.72 -30.81 32.11
CA SER A 642 -3.26 -31.69 33.18
C SER A 642 -3.62 -33.17 32.97
N GLY A 643 -2.63 -34.07 33.12
CA GLY A 643 -2.87 -35.52 33.19
C GLY A 643 -1.60 -36.38 33.31
N ASN A 644 -1.06 -36.47 34.54
CA ASN A 644 -0.26 -37.56 35.14
C ASN A 644 1.06 -38.09 34.51
N VAL A 645 2.14 -37.81 35.25
CA VAL A 645 3.47 -38.48 35.43
C VAL A 645 3.31 -39.99 35.75
N PRO A 646 4.20 -40.97 35.39
CA PRO A 646 5.62 -41.10 35.82
C PRO A 646 6.59 -41.73 34.78
N THR A 647 7.93 -41.65 34.85
CA THR A 647 8.96 -41.24 35.83
C THR A 647 10.19 -40.83 35.04
#